data_AF-A0A0H4X4Y8-F1
#
_entry.id   AF-A0A0H4X4Y8-F1
#
_cell.length_a   1.000
_cell.length_b   1.000
_cell.length_c   1.000
_cell.angle_alpha   90.00
_cell.angle_beta   90.00
_cell.angle_gamma   90.00
#
_symmetry.space_group_name_H-M   'P 1'
#
loop_
_entity.id
_entity.type
_entity.pdbx_description
1 polymer ?
#
loop_
_entity_poly.entity_id
_entity_poly.type
_entity_poly.pdbx_seq_one_letter_code
_entity_poly.pdbx_strand_id
1 'polypeptide(L)'
;MPSPPEEVDPLADLRDSLDLEDTGVTAAPTAPAPVASRPLPKPPPSAPPPAAPPPLPRRPAAPLAAVPKAPGVPATPKAPASAATPVPVARTARTPGNDPFGEPPEIRMPMGGSPEDKLEYFRAVVRQKTETLARARTLYAERDGELNGVKQSLTLARKDLAESKARVSAFEETLARESAESKARLAALQEELTAVEADRKDLSRALAEVESDVPRFAAELQEEREARGAVAEELIGAKEALSLAQDRVGELAAEKSEAQGALEAVQEQYQQAIEDVERLTSELEAATAEKDSLGLRTGQLEAALKEAQSGLSALESESDWSKSSLEEAQGRAGTLEAERDEARKQLLVVEDGLHTLQEQVAELERALALKDAEIVGLRAALTARTTEAAELPVLRQALESRTAELAQLKAKLEAEAAKAAERSQALEEGLAQASERAQLAEGEAAALKESLEAAEVEQVSLRDRMEADAAALGEAVQQAETKVTELTAAVEAAHAGHETFKEQLAAVELKAATKDAERVGLSARVSMLEAASGQREAELARLQAEVAKAQDALSLERARREAAEAERTDAEVKAAQAEAQIESLTVGQGGAEAQVVALTEELDAARAEADKAERLQGRLKMMEGALEAAKAQAAAAGKSDAARAAVEARLAKAEASLKAGEENLAKSEAALKAEREKLAKAEAALKAEQDAKQAPVSPSAQQAPAAAQAPADWEAERDQLKEDAANLKRKLVAAEAALENAAGYKAKIARLEAQLKGKR
;
A
#
# COMPACT_ATOMS: atom_id res chain seq x y z
N MET A 1 -48.36 20.00 34.71
CA MET A 1 -48.62 18.78 33.92
C MET A 1 -47.96 18.96 32.57
N PRO A 2 -47.34 17.92 32.00
CA PRO A 2 -46.32 18.07 30.98
C PRO A 2 -46.87 18.40 29.59
N SER A 3 -46.04 19.09 28.80
CA SER A 3 -46.23 19.32 27.36
C SER A 3 -46.03 18.01 26.57
N PRO A 4 -46.65 17.87 25.38
CA PRO A 4 -46.40 16.74 24.49
C PRO A 4 -44.98 16.79 23.90
N PRO A 5 -44.42 15.64 23.46
CA PRO A 5 -43.10 15.59 22.85
C PRO A 5 -43.10 16.20 21.44
N GLU A 6 -41.95 16.73 21.04
CA GLU A 6 -41.70 17.25 19.68
C GLU A 6 -41.68 16.09 18.67
N GLU A 7 -42.56 16.17 17.67
CA GLU A 7 -42.50 15.28 16.50
C GLU A 7 -41.34 15.74 15.60
N VAL A 8 -40.28 14.95 15.54
CA VAL A 8 -39.16 15.15 14.62
C VAL A 8 -39.65 14.81 13.20
N ASP A 9 -39.74 15.82 12.33
CA ASP A 9 -40.15 15.67 10.94
C ASP A 9 -39.08 14.89 10.14
N PRO A 10 -39.36 13.65 9.69
CA PRO A 10 -38.38 12.82 8.99
C PRO A 10 -38.16 13.24 7.52
N LEU A 11 -38.81 14.31 7.05
CA LEU A 11 -38.66 14.85 5.70
C LEU A 11 -37.79 16.12 5.63
N ALA A 12 -37.30 16.63 6.76
CA ALA A 12 -36.39 17.77 6.79
C ALA A 12 -35.08 17.50 6.02
N ASP A 13 -34.44 16.36 6.31
CA ASP A 13 -33.15 15.98 5.71
C ASP A 13 -33.21 15.68 4.19
N LEU A 14 -34.41 15.45 3.62
CA LEU A 14 -34.55 15.27 2.16
C LEU A 14 -34.61 16.59 1.39
N ARG A 15 -35.01 17.70 2.02
CA ARG A 15 -35.16 18.99 1.32
C ARG A 15 -33.82 19.65 0.99
N ASP A 16 -32.82 19.52 1.86
CA ASP A 16 -31.47 20.04 1.62
C ASP A 16 -30.67 19.23 0.57
N SER A 17 -31.21 18.09 0.10
CA SER A 17 -30.56 17.21 -0.89
C SER A 17 -31.06 17.36 -2.33
N LEU A 18 -32.02 18.26 -2.58
CA LEU A 18 -32.75 18.37 -3.84
C LEU A 18 -32.71 19.77 -4.50
N ASP A 19 -31.80 20.65 -4.07
CA ASP A 19 -31.39 21.83 -4.84
C ASP A 19 -30.58 21.38 -6.07
N LEU A 20 -31.28 20.85 -7.08
CA LEU A 20 -30.76 20.74 -8.44
C LEU A 20 -30.85 22.12 -9.10
N GLU A 21 -29.70 22.62 -9.56
CA GLU A 21 -29.61 23.89 -10.25
C GLU A 21 -30.48 23.94 -11.52
N ASP A 22 -31.12 25.09 -11.66
CA ASP A 22 -32.08 25.47 -12.68
C ASP A 22 -31.43 25.51 -14.09
N THR A 23 -31.71 24.50 -14.93
CA THR A 23 -31.50 24.60 -16.38
C THR A 23 -32.82 24.47 -17.12
N GLY A 24 -33.45 25.62 -17.37
CA GLY A 24 -34.78 25.70 -17.97
C GLY A 24 -34.91 25.06 -19.35
N VAL A 25 -36.07 24.45 -19.59
CA VAL A 25 -36.50 23.97 -20.90
C VAL A 25 -37.72 24.78 -21.35
N THR A 26 -37.64 25.38 -22.54
CA THR A 26 -38.83 25.77 -23.30
C THR A 26 -38.77 25.14 -24.69
N ALA A 27 -39.83 24.39 -25.02
CA ALA A 27 -39.94 23.61 -26.25
C ALA A 27 -40.70 24.38 -27.34
N ALA A 28 -40.46 24.03 -28.62
CA ALA A 28 -41.50 23.67 -29.58
C ALA A 28 -40.88 23.00 -30.85
N PRO A 29 -41.61 22.12 -31.59
CA PRO A 29 -41.01 21.19 -32.56
C PRO A 29 -41.25 21.54 -34.05
N THR A 30 -40.53 20.89 -34.98
CA THR A 30 -41.01 20.67 -36.38
C THR A 30 -40.19 19.64 -37.19
N ALA A 31 -40.91 18.72 -37.86
CA ALA A 31 -40.69 17.95 -39.11
C ALA A 31 -39.27 17.45 -39.59
N PRO A 32 -39.20 16.29 -40.32
CA PRO A 32 -37.93 15.69 -40.78
C PRO A 32 -37.55 15.89 -42.27
N ALA A 33 -36.27 15.58 -42.57
CA ALA A 33 -35.60 15.39 -43.88
C ALA A 33 -35.15 16.67 -44.67
N PRO A 34 -34.15 16.60 -45.59
CA PRO A 34 -33.39 15.44 -46.07
C PRO A 34 -31.83 15.58 -46.02
N VAL A 35 -31.14 14.55 -46.52
CA VAL A 35 -29.68 14.35 -46.58
C VAL A 35 -28.92 15.39 -47.42
N ALA A 36 -27.82 15.97 -46.90
CA ALA A 36 -26.82 16.67 -47.71
C ALA A 36 -25.38 16.71 -47.10
N SER A 37 -24.40 16.23 -47.87
CA SER A 37 -22.97 16.61 -47.91
C SER A 37 -22.16 16.88 -46.61
N ARG A 38 -21.32 15.89 -46.28
CA ARG A 38 -20.16 15.92 -45.37
C ARG A 38 -19.08 16.97 -45.75
N PRO A 39 -18.70 17.91 -44.86
CA PRO A 39 -17.49 18.73 -45.01
C PRO A 39 -16.24 17.99 -44.50
N LEU A 40 -15.05 18.32 -45.05
CA LEU A 40 -13.76 17.80 -44.56
C LEU A 40 -13.38 18.39 -43.18
N PRO A 41 -12.63 17.65 -42.34
CA PRO A 41 -12.07 18.20 -41.11
C PRO A 41 -10.99 19.25 -41.41
N LYS A 42 -11.02 20.38 -40.68
CA LYS A 42 -9.92 21.36 -40.68
C LYS A 42 -8.70 20.79 -39.93
N PRO A 43 -7.47 21.10 -40.35
CA PRO A 43 -6.27 20.74 -39.58
C PRO A 43 -6.20 21.51 -38.25
N PRO A 44 -5.56 20.97 -37.21
CA PRO A 44 -5.37 21.66 -35.93
C PRO A 44 -4.43 22.87 -36.09
N PRO A 45 -4.59 23.92 -35.26
CA PRO A 45 -3.71 25.09 -35.29
C PRO A 45 -2.29 24.72 -34.85
N SER A 46 -1.30 25.19 -35.61
CA SER A 46 0.13 25.02 -35.30
C SER A 46 0.48 25.58 -33.91
N ALA A 47 1.26 24.82 -33.16
CA ALA A 47 1.77 25.25 -31.86
C ALA A 47 2.62 26.54 -31.97
N PRO A 48 2.54 27.46 -30.99
CA PRO A 48 3.42 28.62 -30.93
C PRO A 48 4.88 28.19 -30.69
N PRO A 49 5.87 28.92 -31.23
CA PRO A 49 7.28 28.60 -31.03
C PRO A 49 7.69 28.80 -29.55
N PRO A 50 8.66 28.02 -29.04
CA PRO A 50 9.10 28.12 -27.65
C PRO A 50 9.72 29.50 -27.36
N ALA A 51 9.33 30.09 -26.23
CA ALA A 51 9.86 31.37 -25.77
C ALA A 51 11.38 31.28 -25.53
N ALA A 52 12.11 32.28 -25.99
CA ALA A 52 13.55 32.38 -25.75
C ALA A 52 13.84 32.57 -24.24
N PRO A 53 14.91 31.99 -23.70
CA PRO A 53 15.24 32.10 -22.28
C PRO A 53 15.63 33.55 -21.91
N PRO A 54 15.27 34.02 -20.69
CA PRO A 54 15.56 35.39 -20.26
C PRO A 54 17.08 35.62 -20.08
N PRO A 55 17.59 36.83 -20.37
CA PRO A 55 19.00 37.14 -20.19
C PRO A 55 19.38 37.21 -18.70
N LEU A 56 20.50 36.57 -18.36
CA LEU A 56 21.05 36.54 -17.00
C LEU A 56 21.40 37.95 -16.48
N PRO A 57 21.17 38.25 -15.19
CA PRO A 57 21.51 39.54 -14.60
C PRO A 57 23.03 39.76 -14.58
N ARG A 58 23.48 40.91 -15.08
CA ARG A 58 24.89 41.30 -15.04
C ARG A 58 25.34 41.57 -13.61
N ARG A 59 26.29 40.75 -13.15
CA ARG A 59 27.00 40.87 -11.87
C ARG A 59 27.60 42.27 -11.69
N PRO A 60 27.25 43.04 -10.62
CA PRO A 60 27.95 44.28 -10.30
C PRO A 60 29.37 43.97 -9.81
N ALA A 61 30.34 44.78 -10.24
CA ALA A 61 31.72 44.65 -9.79
C ALA A 61 31.88 45.09 -8.33
N ALA A 62 32.51 44.25 -7.51
CA ALA A 62 32.85 44.60 -6.13
C ALA A 62 34.02 45.60 -6.10
N PRO A 63 34.02 46.59 -5.20
CA PRO A 63 35.16 47.49 -5.02
C PRO A 63 36.34 46.76 -4.34
N LEU A 64 37.57 47.13 -4.72
CA LEU A 64 38.80 46.62 -4.14
C LEU A 64 38.89 46.96 -2.64
N ALA A 65 39.12 45.94 -1.81
CA ALA A 65 39.33 46.11 -0.38
C ALA A 65 40.65 46.86 -0.09
N ALA A 66 40.64 47.72 0.93
CA ALA A 66 41.80 48.49 1.35
C ALA A 66 42.84 47.59 2.05
N VAL A 67 44.11 47.79 1.71
CA VAL A 67 45.25 47.14 2.38
C VAL A 67 45.53 47.84 3.73
N PRO A 68 45.63 47.11 4.86
CA PRO A 68 45.98 47.70 6.13
C PRO A 68 47.45 48.13 6.21
N LYS A 69 47.69 49.20 6.96
CA LYS A 69 48.92 49.97 7.05
C LYS A 69 49.93 49.31 8.00
N ALA A 70 51.01 48.74 7.48
CA ALA A 70 52.12 48.23 8.31
C ALA A 70 52.90 49.37 9.00
N PRO A 71 53.27 49.25 10.29
CA PRO A 71 54.06 50.25 11.00
C PRO A 71 55.55 50.18 10.65
N GLY A 72 56.26 51.30 10.82
CA GLY A 72 57.59 51.52 10.26
C GLY A 72 58.74 50.76 10.92
N VAL A 73 59.71 50.36 10.08
CA VAL A 73 61.06 49.97 10.50
C VAL A 73 61.83 51.23 10.94
N PRO A 74 62.37 51.29 12.18
CA PRO A 74 63.20 52.42 12.60
C PRO A 74 64.58 52.37 11.95
N ALA A 75 65.03 53.50 11.41
CA ALA A 75 66.33 53.63 10.78
C ALA A 75 67.48 53.57 11.81
N THR A 76 68.56 52.88 11.44
CA THR A 76 69.84 52.86 12.16
C THR A 76 70.42 54.28 12.31
N PRO A 77 70.71 54.76 13.53
CA PRO A 77 71.45 56.01 13.72
C PRO A 77 72.93 55.82 13.39
N LYS A 78 73.43 56.66 12.49
CA LYS A 78 74.83 56.75 12.07
C LYS A 78 75.68 57.32 13.21
N ALA A 79 76.67 56.58 13.69
CA ALA A 79 77.55 57.02 14.77
C ALA A 79 78.31 58.32 14.41
N PRO A 80 78.45 59.29 15.33
CA PRO A 80 79.25 60.48 15.11
C PRO A 80 80.75 60.17 15.20
N ALA A 81 81.55 60.78 14.32
CA ALA A 81 83.01 60.66 14.36
C ALA A 81 83.56 61.35 15.62
N SER A 82 84.20 60.57 16.51
CA SER A 82 84.94 61.12 17.65
C SER A 82 86.25 61.73 17.17
N ALA A 83 86.46 63.01 17.47
CA ALA A 83 87.63 63.76 17.02
C ALA A 83 88.89 63.30 17.76
N ALA A 84 89.95 62.97 17.00
CA ALA A 84 91.28 62.76 17.56
C ALA A 84 91.86 64.10 18.05
N THR A 85 91.97 64.26 19.37
CA THR A 85 92.70 65.38 19.98
C THR A 85 94.20 65.12 19.94
N PRO A 86 95.02 66.02 19.36
CA PRO A 86 96.48 65.86 19.33
C PRO A 86 97.09 66.22 20.70
N VAL A 87 97.88 65.32 21.27
CA VAL A 87 98.65 65.57 22.50
C VAL A 87 99.94 66.34 22.14
N PRO A 88 100.15 67.57 22.65
CA PRO A 88 101.35 68.35 22.32
C PRO A 88 102.55 67.89 23.17
N VAL A 89 103.46 67.10 22.57
CA VAL A 89 104.73 66.71 23.20
C VAL A 89 105.75 67.85 23.08
N ALA A 90 105.62 68.86 23.94
CA ALA A 90 106.58 69.95 24.07
C ALA A 90 107.86 69.50 24.79
N ARG A 91 108.75 68.78 24.08
CA ARG A 91 110.14 68.55 24.52
C ARG A 91 111.00 69.76 24.17
N THR A 92 111.03 70.77 25.03
CA THR A 92 112.08 71.80 24.98
C THR A 92 113.42 71.16 25.37
N ALA A 93 114.32 71.03 24.38
CA ALA A 93 115.67 70.55 24.60
C ALA A 93 116.42 71.52 25.52
N ARG A 94 116.95 71.01 26.64
CA ARG A 94 117.86 71.77 27.50
C ARG A 94 119.17 71.99 26.74
N THR A 95 119.48 73.22 26.39
CA THR A 95 120.81 73.63 25.92
C THR A 95 121.83 73.35 27.03
N PRO A 96 122.89 72.54 26.78
CA PRO A 96 123.94 72.31 27.76
C PRO A 96 124.94 73.47 27.76
N GLY A 97 125.47 73.84 28.93
CA GLY A 97 126.72 74.60 29.02
C GLY A 97 126.64 76.12 29.15
N ASN A 98 125.48 76.71 29.47
CA ASN A 98 125.47 78.08 29.99
C ASN A 98 125.50 78.02 31.53
N ASP A 99 126.67 78.26 32.12
CA ASP A 99 126.88 78.23 33.58
C ASP A 99 126.03 79.33 34.25
N PRO A 100 125.05 78.99 35.12
CA PRO A 100 124.22 79.97 35.79
C PRO A 100 124.97 80.91 36.74
N PHE A 101 126.25 80.62 37.04
CA PHE A 101 127.11 81.44 37.89
C PHE A 101 128.20 82.22 37.15
N GLY A 102 128.20 82.22 35.81
CA GLY A 102 129.23 82.85 34.96
C GLY A 102 129.72 84.20 35.51
N GLU A 103 130.93 84.19 36.08
CA GLU A 103 131.42 85.28 36.91
C GLU A 103 131.70 86.53 36.06
N PRO A 104 131.10 87.70 36.38
CA PRO A 104 131.44 88.93 35.68
C PRO A 104 132.90 89.31 35.97
N PRO A 105 133.66 89.79 34.97
CA PRO A 105 135.12 89.91 35.06
C PRO A 105 135.55 90.79 36.24
N GLU A 106 136.52 90.29 37.02
CA GLU A 106 137.06 91.02 38.18
C GLU A 106 137.62 92.38 37.76
N ILE A 107 136.93 93.44 38.20
CA ILE A 107 137.42 94.81 38.10
C ILE A 107 138.73 94.88 38.88
N ARG A 108 139.77 95.53 38.34
CA ARG A 108 141.05 95.71 39.05
C ARG A 108 141.05 97.04 39.80
N MET A 109 141.45 97.01 41.07
CA MET A 109 141.47 98.22 41.91
C MET A 109 142.50 99.25 41.39
N PRO A 110 142.12 100.52 41.18
CA PRO A 110 143.03 101.54 40.65
C PRO A 110 144.14 101.88 41.65
N MET A 111 145.39 101.61 41.26
CA MET A 111 146.58 101.92 42.07
C MET A 111 146.96 103.39 41.91
N GLY A 112 146.84 104.16 42.99
CA GLY A 112 147.04 105.61 43.00
C GLY A 112 145.75 106.44 42.99
N GLY A 113 144.59 105.79 42.85
CA GLY A 113 143.30 106.44 43.06
C GLY A 113 143.12 106.96 44.49
N SER A 114 142.28 107.99 44.60
CA SER A 114 141.83 108.60 45.85
C SER A 114 141.16 107.58 46.79
N PRO A 115 140.99 107.89 48.09
CA PRO A 115 140.19 107.06 49.00
C PRO A 115 138.77 106.79 48.45
N GLU A 116 138.18 107.79 47.79
CA GLU A 116 136.91 107.70 47.06
C GLU A 116 136.94 106.61 45.98
N ASP A 117 137.95 106.57 45.10
CA ASP A 117 138.03 105.58 44.00
C ASP A 117 138.04 104.13 44.52
N LYS A 118 138.70 103.89 45.67
CA LYS A 118 138.70 102.56 46.31
C LYS A 118 137.35 102.23 46.94
N LEU A 119 136.67 103.22 47.51
CA LEU A 119 135.30 103.05 48.01
C LEU A 119 134.31 102.78 46.88
N GLU A 120 134.47 103.42 45.72
CA GLU A 120 133.69 103.10 44.51
C GLU A 120 133.97 101.69 44.00
N TYR A 121 135.24 101.26 43.97
CA TYR A 121 135.61 99.89 43.66
C TYR A 121 134.96 98.86 44.61
N PHE A 122 135.05 99.05 45.92
CA PHE A 122 134.40 98.14 46.88
C PHE A 122 132.87 98.19 46.78
N ARG A 123 132.27 99.36 46.51
CA ARG A 123 130.84 99.47 46.21
C ARG A 123 130.47 98.68 44.95
N ALA A 124 131.29 98.72 43.90
CA ALA A 124 131.07 97.94 42.67
C ALA A 124 131.15 96.42 42.92
N VAL A 125 132.18 95.94 43.63
CA VAL A 125 132.33 94.50 43.96
C VAL A 125 131.21 94.00 44.89
N VAL A 126 130.82 94.79 45.90
CA VAL A 126 129.67 94.47 46.76
C VAL A 126 128.39 94.44 45.93
N ARG A 127 128.17 95.42 45.05
CA ARG A 127 127.00 95.47 44.15
C ARG A 127 126.96 94.22 43.26
N GLN A 128 128.07 93.88 42.60
CA GLN A 128 128.22 92.67 41.79
C GLN A 128 127.90 91.40 42.59
N LYS A 129 128.46 91.22 43.80
CA LYS A 129 128.15 90.06 44.65
C LYS A 129 126.70 90.03 45.11
N THR A 130 126.08 91.18 45.40
CA THR A 130 124.64 91.25 45.71
C THR A 130 123.77 90.93 44.51
N GLU A 131 124.17 91.33 43.30
CA GLU A 131 123.49 90.95 42.05
C GLU A 131 123.63 89.45 41.77
N THR A 132 124.81 88.86 41.95
CA THR A 132 125.01 87.41 41.77
C THR A 132 124.21 86.60 42.79
N LEU A 133 124.16 87.02 44.06
CA LEU A 133 123.30 86.41 45.07
C LEU A 133 121.81 86.61 44.79
N ALA A 134 121.41 87.75 44.22
CA ALA A 134 120.04 87.99 43.78
C ALA A 134 119.67 87.04 42.63
N ARG A 135 120.52 86.92 41.60
CA ARG A 135 120.34 85.97 40.48
C ARG A 135 120.30 84.51 40.94
N ALA A 136 121.15 84.13 41.89
CA ALA A 136 121.11 82.80 42.48
C ALA A 136 119.78 82.55 43.20
N ARG A 137 119.29 83.52 43.99
CA ARG A 137 117.99 83.42 44.66
C ARG A 137 116.81 83.38 43.68
N THR A 138 116.83 84.16 42.60
CA THR A 138 115.78 84.07 41.57
C THR A 138 115.81 82.73 40.86
N LEU A 139 116.99 82.22 40.48
CA LEU A 139 117.12 80.89 39.88
C LEU A 139 116.67 79.74 40.80
N TYR A 140 116.95 79.81 42.10
CA TYR A 140 116.42 78.82 43.06
C TYR A 140 114.90 78.96 43.23
N ALA A 141 114.36 80.17 43.29
CA ALA A 141 112.91 80.39 43.35
C ALA A 141 112.19 79.95 42.06
N GLU A 142 112.80 80.15 40.89
CA GLU A 142 112.33 79.64 39.60
C GLU A 142 112.37 78.11 39.56
N ARG A 143 113.47 77.49 40.05
CA ARG A 143 113.60 76.02 40.13
C ARG A 143 112.63 75.40 41.14
N ASP A 144 112.36 76.04 42.28
CA ASP A 144 111.32 75.60 43.22
C ASP A 144 109.91 75.83 42.63
N GLY A 145 109.71 76.90 41.87
CA GLY A 145 108.49 77.14 41.08
C GLY A 145 108.24 76.04 40.04
N GLU A 146 109.26 75.69 39.25
CA GLU A 146 109.24 74.56 38.32
C GLU A 146 109.01 73.23 39.05
N LEU A 147 109.70 72.98 40.17
CA LEU A 147 109.54 71.75 40.96
C LEU A 147 108.11 71.62 41.51
N ASN A 148 107.54 72.72 42.01
CA ASN A 148 106.17 72.74 42.51
C ASN A 148 105.15 72.63 41.35
N GLY A 149 105.42 73.24 40.20
CA GLY A 149 104.64 73.03 38.97
C GLY A 149 104.68 71.58 38.48
N VAL A 150 105.83 70.92 38.56
CA VAL A 150 106.00 69.49 38.24
C VAL A 150 105.32 68.59 39.27
N LYS A 151 105.32 68.94 40.56
CA LYS A 151 104.54 68.23 41.58
C LYS A 151 103.03 68.38 41.32
N GLN A 152 102.58 69.59 40.99
CA GLN A 152 101.17 69.85 40.64
C GLN A 152 100.76 69.10 39.38
N SER A 153 101.55 69.12 38.32
CA SER A 153 101.26 68.35 37.10
C SER A 153 101.33 66.83 37.33
N LEU A 154 102.21 66.35 38.20
CA LEU A 154 102.22 64.94 38.63
C LEU A 154 100.95 64.58 39.43
N THR A 155 100.45 65.46 40.30
CA THR A 155 99.19 65.22 41.03
C THR A 155 97.97 65.26 40.11
N LEU A 156 97.94 66.18 39.13
CA LEU A 156 96.90 66.22 38.10
C LEU A 156 96.95 64.96 37.23
N ALA A 157 98.12 64.59 36.69
CA ALA A 157 98.27 63.37 35.90
C ALA A 157 97.91 62.08 36.67
N ARG A 158 98.15 62.03 37.98
CA ARG A 158 97.68 60.93 38.84
C ARG A 158 96.17 60.93 39.04
N LYS A 159 95.54 62.10 39.17
CA LYS A 159 94.09 62.25 39.24
C LYS A 159 93.46 61.85 37.90
N ASP A 160 93.97 62.34 36.79
CA ASP A 160 93.51 62.01 35.44
C ASP A 160 93.71 60.51 35.12
N LEU A 161 94.79 59.89 35.63
CA LEU A 161 94.99 58.44 35.55
C LEU A 161 93.99 57.65 36.41
N ALA A 162 93.60 58.17 37.58
CA ALA A 162 92.57 57.55 38.42
C ALA A 162 91.17 57.71 37.79
N GLU A 163 90.85 58.89 37.25
CA GLU A 163 89.59 59.14 36.54
C GLU A 163 89.48 58.33 35.25
N SER A 164 90.55 58.23 34.45
CA SER A 164 90.54 57.40 33.24
C SER A 164 90.43 55.91 33.57
N LYS A 165 91.09 55.42 34.63
CA LYS A 165 90.87 54.04 35.12
C LYS A 165 89.43 53.81 35.58
N ALA A 166 88.84 54.74 36.32
CA ALA A 166 87.43 54.65 36.75
C ALA A 166 86.46 54.70 35.57
N ARG A 167 86.75 55.49 34.52
CA ARG A 167 85.98 55.50 33.27
C ARG A 167 86.13 54.20 32.49
N VAL A 168 87.32 53.60 32.46
CA VAL A 168 87.55 52.28 31.83
C VAL A 168 86.81 51.18 32.60
N SER A 169 86.90 51.12 33.93
CA SER A 169 86.17 50.11 34.70
C SER A 169 84.65 50.28 34.59
N ALA A 170 84.14 51.52 34.63
CA ALA A 170 82.73 51.78 34.38
C ALA A 170 82.30 51.38 32.95
N PHE A 171 83.17 51.59 31.95
CA PHE A 171 82.90 51.17 30.58
C PHE A 171 82.91 49.64 30.44
N GLU A 172 83.86 48.95 31.09
CA GLU A 172 83.92 47.48 31.17
C GLU A 172 82.68 46.91 31.87
N GLU A 173 82.20 47.54 32.96
CA GLU A 173 80.94 47.18 33.61
C GLU A 173 79.72 47.39 32.70
N THR A 174 79.64 48.52 31.96
CA THR A 174 78.55 48.72 30.99
C THR A 174 78.61 47.72 29.84
N LEU A 175 79.80 47.40 29.31
CA LEU A 175 79.97 46.44 28.22
C LEU A 175 79.67 45.02 28.70
N ALA A 176 80.08 44.66 29.92
CA ALA A 176 79.70 43.39 30.55
C ALA A 176 78.18 43.28 30.69
N ARG A 177 77.51 44.36 31.15
CA ARG A 177 76.05 44.43 31.28
C ARG A 177 75.35 44.34 29.93
N GLU A 178 75.77 45.10 28.92
CA GLU A 178 75.23 45.01 27.55
C GLU A 178 75.46 43.62 26.94
N SER A 179 76.59 42.97 27.22
CA SER A 179 76.85 41.59 26.82
C SER A 179 75.93 40.59 27.52
N ALA A 180 75.56 40.84 28.77
CA ALA A 180 74.63 39.99 29.52
C ALA A 180 73.18 40.21 29.05
N GLU A 181 72.77 41.46 28.83
CA GLU A 181 71.45 41.82 28.31
C GLU A 181 71.25 41.31 26.87
N SER A 182 72.26 41.40 26.01
CA SER A 182 72.20 40.83 24.65
C SER A 182 72.19 39.30 24.65
N LYS A 183 72.96 38.63 25.52
CA LYS A 183 72.86 37.17 25.71
C LYS A 183 71.48 36.75 26.22
N ALA A 184 70.90 37.48 27.17
CA ALA A 184 69.56 37.22 27.68
C ALA A 184 68.49 37.40 26.59
N ARG A 185 68.59 38.45 25.77
CA ARG A 185 67.72 38.64 24.59
C ARG A 185 67.88 37.53 23.55
N LEU A 186 69.11 37.07 23.29
CA LEU A 186 69.35 35.95 22.37
C LEU A 186 68.75 34.64 22.91
N ALA A 187 68.85 34.37 24.21
CA ALA A 187 68.21 33.22 24.84
C ALA A 187 66.67 33.29 24.76
N ALA A 188 66.08 34.45 25.06
CA ALA A 188 64.63 34.65 24.93
C ALA A 188 64.14 34.49 23.48
N LEU A 189 64.84 35.06 22.49
CA LEU A 189 64.52 34.89 21.08
C LEU A 189 64.69 33.44 20.59
N GLN A 190 65.62 32.68 21.18
CA GLN A 190 65.76 31.24 20.91
C GLN A 190 64.57 30.45 21.48
N GLU A 191 64.13 30.78 22.71
CA GLU A 191 62.95 30.17 23.33
C GLU A 191 61.67 30.47 22.53
N GLU A 192 61.43 31.74 22.17
CA GLU A 192 60.33 32.17 21.29
C GLU A 192 60.37 31.44 19.94
N LEU A 193 61.55 31.30 19.31
CA LEU A 193 61.69 30.56 18.06
C LEU A 193 61.31 29.08 18.24
N THR A 194 61.75 28.43 19.33
CA THR A 194 61.38 27.03 19.58
C THR A 194 59.88 26.84 19.88
N ALA A 195 59.23 27.82 20.51
CA ALA A 195 57.79 27.83 20.73
C ALA A 195 57.03 27.97 19.40
N VAL A 196 57.40 28.95 18.55
CA VAL A 196 56.80 29.13 17.23
C VAL A 196 57.05 27.93 16.30
N GLU A 197 58.19 27.25 16.43
CA GLU A 197 58.44 26.00 15.73
C GLU A 197 57.59 24.82 16.23
N ALA A 198 57.22 24.79 17.53
CA ALA A 198 56.29 23.81 18.06
C ALA A 198 54.87 24.09 17.56
N ASP A 199 54.38 25.33 17.71
CA ASP A 199 53.08 25.77 17.20
C ASP A 199 52.93 25.49 15.70
N ARG A 200 53.98 25.76 14.91
CA ARG A 200 53.98 25.44 13.48
C ARG A 200 53.86 23.93 13.21
N LYS A 201 54.50 23.08 14.02
CA LYS A 201 54.40 21.61 13.88
C LYS A 201 53.00 21.13 14.23
N ASP A 202 52.39 21.66 15.28
CA ASP A 202 51.04 21.27 15.71
C ASP A 202 49.96 21.81 14.76
N LEU A 203 50.09 23.03 14.25
CA LEU A 203 49.25 23.54 13.15
C LEU A 203 49.43 22.71 11.86
N SER A 204 50.64 22.22 11.55
CA SER A 204 50.86 21.35 10.39
C SER A 204 50.22 19.97 10.57
N ARG A 205 50.17 19.44 11.81
CA ARG A 205 49.45 18.20 12.15
C ARG A 205 47.94 18.39 12.04
N ALA A 206 47.40 19.46 12.64
CA ALA A 206 45.97 19.78 12.57
C ALA A 206 45.52 20.03 11.12
N LEU A 207 46.35 20.68 10.30
CA LEU A 207 46.09 20.83 8.87
C LEU A 207 46.06 19.46 8.16
N ALA A 208 47.02 18.58 8.43
CA ALA A 208 47.05 17.24 7.83
C ALA A 208 45.87 16.36 8.27
N GLU A 209 45.38 16.50 9.51
CA GLU A 209 44.18 15.85 10.02
C GLU A 209 42.93 16.33 9.27
N VAL A 210 42.74 17.66 9.16
CA VAL A 210 41.65 18.26 8.35
C VAL A 210 41.74 17.87 6.87
N GLU A 211 42.95 17.86 6.28
CA GLU A 211 43.18 17.40 4.91
C GLU A 211 42.84 15.90 4.73
N SER A 212 42.93 15.09 5.79
CA SER A 212 42.54 13.67 5.78
C SER A 212 41.03 13.45 6.00
N ASP A 213 40.35 14.35 6.71
CA ASP A 213 38.90 14.31 6.89
C ASP A 213 38.12 14.78 5.65
N VAL A 214 38.66 15.71 4.86
CA VAL A 214 38.02 16.19 3.62
C VAL A 214 37.65 15.06 2.64
N PRO A 215 38.54 14.12 2.24
CA PRO A 215 38.17 13.01 1.38
C PRO A 215 37.21 12.02 2.05
N ARG A 216 37.24 11.89 3.38
CA ARG A 216 36.28 11.08 4.14
C ARG A 216 34.87 11.67 4.05
N PHE A 217 34.69 12.95 4.37
CA PHE A 217 33.39 13.62 4.23
C PHE A 217 32.91 13.66 2.78
N ALA A 218 33.82 13.71 1.80
CA ALA A 218 33.46 13.59 0.38
C ALA A 218 32.92 12.19 0.02
N ALA A 219 33.47 11.13 0.63
CA ALA A 219 32.96 9.77 0.48
C ALA A 219 31.60 9.59 1.19
N GLU A 220 31.47 10.03 2.45
CA GLU A 220 30.20 9.99 3.20
C GLU A 220 29.08 10.76 2.46
N LEU A 221 29.39 11.91 1.86
CA LEU A 221 28.45 12.68 1.02
C LEU A 221 28.08 11.96 -0.29
N GLN A 222 28.99 11.14 -0.85
CA GLN A 222 28.72 10.36 -2.05
C GLN A 222 27.84 9.14 -1.72
N GLU A 223 28.13 8.43 -0.63
CA GLU A 223 27.27 7.36 -0.10
C GLU A 223 25.86 7.90 0.23
N GLU A 224 25.75 9.09 0.81
CA GLU A 224 24.44 9.71 1.08
C GLU A 224 23.67 10.01 -0.22
N ARG A 225 24.36 10.44 -1.29
CA ARG A 225 23.73 10.66 -2.60
C ARG A 225 23.27 9.36 -3.24
N GLU A 226 24.07 8.31 -3.15
CA GLU A 226 23.73 6.98 -3.67
C GLU A 226 22.56 6.37 -2.89
N ALA A 227 22.53 6.50 -1.56
CA ALA A 227 21.41 6.10 -0.72
C ALA A 227 20.12 6.91 -1.03
N ARG A 228 20.22 8.23 -1.20
CA ARG A 228 19.10 9.08 -1.65
C ARG A 228 18.63 8.71 -3.07
N GLY A 229 19.55 8.27 -3.94
CA GLY A 229 19.24 7.74 -5.27
C GLY A 229 18.44 6.44 -5.19
N ALA A 230 18.90 5.46 -4.41
CA ALA A 230 18.19 4.20 -4.19
C ALA A 230 16.78 4.42 -3.62
N VAL A 231 16.62 5.30 -2.62
CA VAL A 231 15.29 5.67 -2.07
C VAL A 231 14.41 6.37 -3.12
N ALA A 232 15.00 7.15 -4.04
CA ALA A 232 14.24 7.74 -5.13
C ALA A 232 13.76 6.68 -6.16
N GLU A 233 14.58 5.68 -6.46
CA GLU A 233 14.20 4.53 -7.31
C GLU A 233 13.11 3.67 -6.63
N GLU A 234 13.23 3.38 -5.33
CA GLU A 234 12.17 2.71 -4.56
C GLU A 234 10.86 3.50 -4.56
N LEU A 235 10.91 4.83 -4.42
CA LEU A 235 9.73 5.69 -4.51
C LEU A 235 9.12 5.75 -5.91
N ILE A 236 9.91 5.56 -6.97
CA ILE A 236 9.41 5.43 -8.35
C ILE A 236 8.73 4.08 -8.51
N GLY A 237 9.39 2.98 -8.14
CA GLY A 237 8.80 1.64 -8.19
C GLY A 237 7.52 1.49 -7.36
N ALA A 238 7.47 2.14 -6.18
CA ALA A 238 6.25 2.19 -5.36
C ALA A 238 5.10 2.98 -6.03
N LYS A 239 5.41 4.04 -6.78
CA LYS A 239 4.41 4.79 -7.56
C LYS A 239 3.93 3.99 -8.79
N GLU A 240 4.82 3.29 -9.47
CA GLU A 240 4.47 2.40 -10.58
C GLU A 240 3.58 1.25 -10.09
N ALA A 241 3.93 0.61 -8.98
CA ALA A 241 3.09 -0.42 -8.34
C ALA A 241 1.73 0.14 -7.89
N LEU A 242 1.67 1.38 -7.38
CA LEU A 242 0.41 2.04 -7.03
C LEU A 242 -0.43 2.36 -8.28
N SER A 243 0.18 2.79 -9.38
CA SER A 243 -0.52 3.02 -10.66
C SER A 243 -1.14 1.71 -11.17
N LEU A 244 -0.35 0.63 -11.24
CA LEU A 244 -0.84 -0.69 -11.63
C LEU A 244 -1.97 -1.21 -10.73
N ALA A 245 -1.92 -0.90 -9.43
CA ALA A 245 -3.00 -1.22 -8.51
C ALA A 245 -4.26 -0.37 -8.76
N GLN A 246 -4.12 0.91 -9.12
CA GLN A 246 -5.23 1.80 -9.49
C GLN A 246 -5.87 1.37 -10.82
N ASP A 247 -5.05 1.05 -11.83
CA ASP A 247 -5.50 0.52 -13.12
C ASP A 247 -6.31 -0.77 -12.92
N ARG A 248 -5.81 -1.71 -12.11
CA ARG A 248 -6.51 -2.96 -11.77
C ARG A 248 -7.80 -2.75 -10.96
N VAL A 249 -7.89 -1.70 -10.15
CA VAL A 249 -9.15 -1.30 -9.49
C VAL A 249 -10.15 -0.74 -10.52
N GLY A 250 -9.66 -0.01 -11.52
CA GLY A 250 -10.46 0.43 -12.68
C GLY A 250 -10.99 -0.74 -13.51
N GLU A 251 -10.14 -1.72 -13.82
CA GLU A 251 -10.52 -2.98 -14.50
C GLU A 251 -11.62 -3.72 -13.70
N LEU A 252 -11.41 -3.96 -12.40
CA LEU A 252 -12.40 -4.62 -11.54
C LEU A 252 -13.72 -3.83 -11.41
N ALA A 253 -13.68 -2.51 -11.48
CA ALA A 253 -14.89 -1.67 -11.48
C ALA A 253 -15.64 -1.79 -12.82
N ALA A 254 -14.93 -1.86 -13.95
CA ALA A 254 -15.51 -2.11 -15.27
C ALA A 254 -16.11 -3.52 -15.36
N GLU A 255 -15.38 -4.55 -14.96
CA GLU A 255 -15.86 -5.94 -14.87
C GLU A 255 -17.11 -6.05 -13.99
N LYS A 256 -17.15 -5.35 -12.84
CA LYS A 256 -18.34 -5.30 -11.98
C LYS A 256 -19.53 -4.64 -12.68
N SER A 257 -19.31 -3.56 -13.43
CA SER A 257 -20.35 -2.85 -14.19
C SER A 257 -20.89 -3.71 -15.33
N GLU A 258 -20.02 -4.41 -16.05
CA GLU A 258 -20.39 -5.36 -17.11
C GLU A 258 -21.16 -6.56 -16.54
N ALA A 259 -20.68 -7.14 -15.44
CA ALA A 259 -21.38 -8.24 -14.76
C ALA A 259 -22.75 -7.82 -14.19
N GLN A 260 -22.89 -6.57 -13.72
CA GLN A 260 -24.17 -6.03 -13.28
C GLN A 260 -25.14 -5.86 -14.46
N GLY A 261 -24.69 -5.25 -15.58
CA GLY A 261 -25.51 -5.11 -16.78
C GLY A 261 -25.90 -6.46 -17.40
N ALA A 262 -25.01 -7.47 -17.35
CA ALA A 262 -25.33 -8.83 -17.75
C ALA A 262 -26.38 -9.49 -16.83
N LEU A 263 -26.36 -9.19 -15.53
CA LEU A 263 -27.35 -9.68 -14.57
C LEU A 263 -28.71 -9.01 -14.78
N GLU A 264 -28.74 -7.70 -15.06
CA GLU A 264 -29.94 -6.96 -15.45
C GLU A 264 -30.55 -7.52 -16.76
N ALA A 265 -29.73 -7.77 -17.79
CA ALA A 265 -30.18 -8.41 -19.03
C ALA A 265 -30.73 -9.84 -18.83
N VAL A 266 -30.18 -10.61 -17.90
CA VAL A 266 -30.73 -11.93 -17.53
C VAL A 266 -32.04 -11.79 -16.76
N GLN A 267 -32.23 -10.75 -15.96
CA GLN A 267 -33.51 -10.46 -15.30
C GLN A 267 -34.58 -10.05 -16.33
N GLU A 268 -34.25 -9.23 -17.32
CA GLU A 268 -35.15 -8.90 -18.44
C GLU A 268 -35.55 -10.16 -19.23
N GLN A 269 -34.59 -11.02 -19.59
CA GLN A 269 -34.89 -12.31 -20.25
C GLN A 269 -35.78 -13.21 -19.40
N TYR A 270 -35.61 -13.21 -18.07
CA TYR A 270 -36.45 -13.97 -17.15
C TYR A 270 -37.87 -13.41 -17.06
N GLN A 271 -38.04 -12.08 -17.04
CA GLN A 271 -39.35 -11.43 -17.09
C GLN A 271 -40.05 -11.72 -18.42
N GLN A 272 -39.35 -11.59 -19.55
CA GLN A 272 -39.89 -11.92 -20.87
C GLN A 272 -40.32 -13.40 -20.96
N ALA A 273 -39.55 -14.31 -20.37
CA ALA A 273 -39.92 -15.73 -20.31
C ALA A 273 -41.18 -15.99 -19.45
N ILE A 274 -41.42 -15.20 -18.40
CA ILE A 274 -42.68 -15.25 -17.63
C ILE A 274 -43.84 -14.75 -18.50
N GLU A 275 -43.69 -13.61 -19.18
CA GLU A 275 -44.73 -13.07 -20.08
C GLU A 275 -45.09 -14.05 -21.21
N ASP A 276 -44.09 -14.73 -21.79
CA ASP A 276 -44.32 -15.79 -22.80
C ASP A 276 -45.03 -17.02 -22.21
N VAL A 277 -44.74 -17.41 -20.96
CA VAL A 277 -45.46 -18.49 -20.26
C VAL A 277 -46.90 -18.09 -19.95
N GLU A 278 -47.15 -16.87 -19.51
CA GLU A 278 -48.50 -16.34 -19.29
C GLU A 278 -49.30 -16.29 -20.60
N ARG A 279 -48.68 -15.80 -21.69
CA ARG A 279 -49.27 -15.79 -23.03
C ARG A 279 -49.61 -17.20 -23.49
N LEU A 280 -48.67 -18.15 -23.44
CA LEU A 280 -48.90 -19.54 -23.81
C LEU A 280 -49.95 -20.23 -22.95
N THR A 281 -50.05 -19.86 -21.67
CA THR A 281 -51.12 -20.34 -20.77
C THR A 281 -52.48 -19.82 -21.22
N SER A 282 -52.59 -18.53 -21.56
CA SER A 282 -53.83 -17.94 -22.09
C SER A 282 -54.24 -18.54 -23.45
N GLU A 283 -53.27 -18.85 -24.32
CA GLU A 283 -53.51 -19.54 -25.59
C GLU A 283 -53.99 -20.99 -25.37
N LEU A 284 -53.44 -21.68 -24.37
CA LEU A 284 -53.87 -23.03 -23.98
C LEU A 284 -55.29 -23.03 -23.39
N GLU A 285 -55.64 -22.05 -22.55
CA GLU A 285 -56.99 -21.86 -22.02
C GLU A 285 -57.99 -21.58 -23.15
N ALA A 286 -57.65 -20.67 -24.07
CA ALA A 286 -58.48 -20.37 -25.24
C ALA A 286 -58.70 -21.59 -26.14
N ALA A 287 -57.64 -22.35 -26.44
CA ALA A 287 -57.73 -23.58 -27.23
C ALA A 287 -58.54 -24.68 -26.50
N THR A 288 -58.50 -24.72 -25.17
CA THR A 288 -59.32 -25.64 -24.36
C THR A 288 -60.79 -25.24 -24.41
N ALA A 289 -61.10 -23.94 -24.26
CA ALA A 289 -62.46 -23.42 -24.40
C ALA A 289 -63.03 -23.61 -25.82
N GLU A 290 -62.21 -23.44 -26.87
CA GLU A 290 -62.60 -23.74 -28.24
C GLU A 290 -62.92 -25.23 -28.40
N LYS A 291 -62.04 -26.12 -27.91
CA LYS A 291 -62.26 -27.58 -27.91
C LYS A 291 -63.54 -27.97 -27.19
N ASP A 292 -63.84 -27.38 -26.03
CA ASP A 292 -65.08 -27.66 -25.30
C ASP A 292 -66.31 -27.14 -26.06
N SER A 293 -66.22 -25.97 -26.70
CA SER A 293 -67.27 -25.43 -27.57
C SER A 293 -67.52 -26.32 -28.80
N LEU A 294 -66.47 -26.88 -29.39
CA LEU A 294 -66.55 -27.85 -30.48
C LEU A 294 -67.15 -29.16 -29.97
N GLY A 295 -66.79 -29.64 -28.78
CA GLY A 295 -67.40 -30.80 -28.14
C GLY A 295 -68.90 -30.64 -27.93
N LEU A 296 -69.34 -29.48 -27.41
CA LEU A 296 -70.76 -29.13 -27.29
C LEU A 296 -71.46 -29.09 -28.65
N ARG A 297 -70.82 -28.49 -29.67
CA ARG A 297 -71.36 -28.42 -31.03
C ARG A 297 -71.47 -29.80 -31.69
N THR A 298 -70.50 -30.69 -31.46
CA THR A 298 -70.56 -32.08 -31.91
C THR A 298 -71.71 -32.82 -31.21
N GLY A 299 -71.88 -32.66 -29.90
CA GLY A 299 -73.02 -33.21 -29.16
C GLY A 299 -74.38 -32.70 -29.65
N GLN A 300 -74.48 -31.42 -30.00
CA GLN A 300 -75.67 -30.82 -30.63
C GLN A 300 -75.94 -31.41 -32.02
N LEU A 301 -74.91 -31.58 -32.85
CA LEU A 301 -75.03 -32.19 -34.17
C LEU A 301 -75.41 -33.68 -34.08
N GLU A 302 -74.89 -34.43 -33.12
CA GLU A 302 -75.30 -35.81 -32.85
C GLU A 302 -76.76 -35.90 -32.36
N ALA A 303 -77.20 -34.95 -31.52
CA ALA A 303 -78.59 -34.88 -31.07
C ALA A 303 -79.54 -34.55 -32.24
N ALA A 304 -79.22 -33.53 -33.04
CA ALA A 304 -79.98 -33.18 -34.23
C ALA A 304 -79.99 -34.30 -35.28
N LEU A 305 -78.90 -35.06 -35.41
CA LEU A 305 -78.83 -36.24 -36.28
C LEU A 305 -79.72 -37.38 -35.77
N LYS A 306 -79.76 -37.63 -34.46
CA LYS A 306 -80.70 -38.61 -33.85
C LYS A 306 -82.15 -38.17 -33.99
N GLU A 307 -82.43 -36.88 -33.80
CA GLU A 307 -83.77 -36.30 -34.01
C GLU A 307 -84.19 -36.43 -35.47
N ALA A 308 -83.32 -36.05 -36.43
CA ALA A 308 -83.57 -36.22 -37.86
C ALA A 308 -83.72 -37.69 -38.27
N GLN A 309 -82.97 -38.62 -37.69
CA GLN A 309 -83.16 -40.07 -37.89
C GLN A 309 -84.52 -40.53 -37.35
N SER A 310 -84.94 -40.07 -36.16
CA SER A 310 -86.25 -40.40 -35.61
C SER A 310 -87.40 -39.80 -36.43
N GLY A 311 -87.22 -38.57 -36.95
CA GLY A 311 -88.14 -37.91 -37.86
C GLY A 311 -88.19 -38.58 -39.23
N LEU A 312 -87.06 -39.10 -39.73
CA LEU A 312 -87.03 -39.93 -40.93
C LEU A 312 -87.80 -41.24 -40.72
N SER A 313 -87.58 -41.95 -39.61
CA SER A 313 -88.33 -43.17 -39.28
C SER A 313 -89.84 -42.89 -39.08
N ALA A 314 -90.19 -41.74 -38.52
CA ALA A 314 -91.58 -41.29 -38.44
C ALA A 314 -92.16 -41.03 -39.83
N LEU A 315 -91.47 -40.26 -40.69
CA LEU A 315 -91.86 -40.01 -42.08
C LEU A 315 -91.93 -41.28 -42.94
N GLU A 316 -91.05 -42.25 -42.72
CA GLU A 316 -91.12 -43.57 -43.36
C GLU A 316 -92.42 -44.28 -42.94
N SER A 317 -92.73 -44.31 -41.64
CA SER A 317 -93.99 -44.90 -41.13
C SER A 317 -95.25 -44.14 -41.58
N GLU A 318 -95.19 -42.80 -41.66
CA GLU A 318 -96.26 -41.98 -42.24
C GLU A 318 -96.38 -42.19 -43.75
N SER A 319 -95.27 -42.47 -44.46
CA SER A 319 -95.29 -42.79 -45.88
C SER A 319 -95.92 -44.16 -46.13
N ASP A 320 -95.67 -45.15 -45.27
CA ASP A 320 -96.26 -46.48 -45.36
C ASP A 320 -97.74 -46.44 -44.97
N TRP A 321 -98.11 -45.64 -43.97
CA TRP A 321 -99.51 -45.34 -43.67
C TRP A 321 -100.19 -44.59 -44.82
N SER A 322 -99.51 -43.63 -45.45
CA SER A 322 -100.03 -42.89 -46.61
C SER A 322 -100.18 -43.78 -47.84
N LYS A 323 -99.26 -44.72 -48.09
CA LYS A 323 -99.39 -45.75 -49.14
C LYS A 323 -100.59 -46.65 -48.85
N SER A 324 -100.71 -47.19 -47.64
CA SER A 324 -101.84 -48.04 -47.24
C SER A 324 -103.18 -47.31 -47.33
N SER A 325 -103.22 -46.03 -46.95
CA SER A 325 -104.41 -45.16 -47.05
C SER A 325 -104.74 -44.80 -48.51
N LEU A 326 -103.72 -44.58 -49.35
CA LEU A 326 -103.87 -44.38 -50.78
C LEU A 326 -104.40 -45.65 -51.48
N GLU A 327 -103.88 -46.83 -51.13
CA GLU A 327 -104.38 -48.12 -51.65
C GLU A 327 -105.84 -48.36 -51.23
N GLU A 328 -106.20 -48.05 -49.97
CA GLU A 328 -107.59 -48.13 -49.50
C GLU A 328 -108.50 -47.12 -50.22
N ALA A 329 -108.01 -45.90 -50.48
CA ALA A 329 -108.73 -44.87 -51.23
C ALA A 329 -108.87 -45.22 -52.72
N GLN A 330 -107.84 -45.83 -53.34
CA GLN A 330 -107.88 -46.34 -54.71
C GLN A 330 -108.84 -47.54 -54.82
N GLY A 331 -108.87 -48.43 -53.82
CA GLY A 331 -109.87 -49.50 -53.70
C GLY A 331 -111.29 -48.95 -53.64
N ARG A 332 -111.55 -47.94 -52.78
CA ARG A 332 -112.83 -47.24 -52.71
C ARG A 332 -113.19 -46.52 -54.02
N ALA A 333 -112.23 -45.87 -54.67
CA ALA A 333 -112.44 -45.24 -55.96
C ALA A 333 -112.85 -46.28 -57.02
N GLY A 334 -112.15 -47.41 -57.10
CA GLY A 334 -112.51 -48.51 -58.00
C GLY A 334 -113.93 -49.06 -57.77
N THR A 335 -114.38 -49.16 -56.51
CA THR A 335 -115.78 -49.52 -56.22
C THR A 335 -116.78 -48.44 -56.66
N LEU A 336 -116.48 -47.16 -56.41
CA LEU A 336 -117.33 -46.04 -56.83
C LEU A 336 -117.37 -45.87 -58.36
N GLU A 337 -116.30 -46.20 -59.07
CA GLU A 337 -116.27 -46.21 -60.54
C GLU A 337 -117.13 -47.35 -61.11
N ALA A 338 -117.10 -48.53 -60.50
CA ALA A 338 -117.99 -49.64 -60.86
C ALA A 338 -119.47 -49.28 -60.61
N GLU A 339 -119.79 -48.64 -59.48
CA GLU A 339 -121.13 -48.12 -59.18
C GLU A 339 -121.57 -47.02 -60.17
N ARG A 340 -120.67 -46.08 -60.51
CA ARG A 340 -120.90 -45.03 -61.52
C ARG A 340 -121.21 -45.63 -62.89
N ASP A 341 -120.45 -46.64 -63.32
CA ASP A 341 -120.63 -47.22 -64.66
C ASP A 341 -121.89 -48.10 -64.73
N GLU A 342 -122.33 -48.69 -63.61
CA GLU A 342 -123.66 -49.29 -63.51
C GLU A 342 -124.78 -48.23 -63.56
N ALA A 343 -124.64 -47.11 -62.84
CA ALA A 343 -125.56 -45.99 -62.92
C ALA A 343 -125.64 -45.39 -64.33
N ARG A 344 -124.53 -45.34 -65.08
CA ARG A 344 -124.49 -44.90 -66.48
C ARG A 344 -125.23 -45.85 -67.43
N LYS A 345 -125.16 -47.17 -67.22
CA LYS A 345 -125.99 -48.13 -67.98
C LYS A 345 -127.47 -47.90 -67.72
N GLN A 346 -127.85 -47.66 -66.46
CA GLN A 346 -129.24 -47.33 -66.10
C GLN A 346 -129.68 -46.00 -66.74
N LEU A 347 -128.80 -45.02 -66.84
CA LEU A 347 -129.06 -43.73 -67.49
C LEU A 347 -129.29 -43.87 -69.00
N LEU A 348 -128.48 -44.66 -69.71
CA LEU A 348 -128.68 -44.95 -71.14
C LEU A 348 -130.05 -45.60 -71.42
N VAL A 349 -130.50 -46.52 -70.57
CA VAL A 349 -131.84 -47.14 -70.68
C VAL A 349 -132.97 -46.11 -70.51
N VAL A 350 -132.75 -45.04 -69.73
CA VAL A 350 -133.71 -43.93 -69.59
C VAL A 350 -133.63 -42.97 -70.78
N GLU A 351 -132.43 -42.69 -71.30
CA GLU A 351 -132.22 -41.80 -72.45
C GLU A 351 -132.84 -42.35 -73.74
N ASP A 352 -132.69 -43.65 -74.03
CA ASP A 352 -133.35 -44.31 -75.17
C ASP A 352 -134.89 -44.21 -75.08
N GLY A 353 -135.45 -44.36 -73.87
CA GLY A 353 -136.88 -44.17 -73.61
C GLY A 353 -137.35 -42.72 -73.77
N LEU A 354 -136.47 -41.76 -73.48
CA LEU A 354 -136.77 -40.34 -73.64
C LEU A 354 -136.68 -39.90 -75.11
N HIS A 355 -135.79 -40.49 -75.90
CA HIS A 355 -135.66 -40.18 -77.32
C HIS A 355 -136.88 -40.66 -78.14
N THR A 356 -137.43 -41.84 -77.81
CA THR A 356 -138.70 -42.33 -78.39
C THR A 356 -139.91 -41.45 -78.05
N LEU A 357 -139.88 -40.72 -76.93
CA LEU A 357 -140.89 -39.70 -76.60
C LEU A 357 -140.68 -38.37 -77.36
N GLN A 358 -139.43 -38.00 -77.67
CA GLN A 358 -139.13 -36.76 -78.40
C GLN A 358 -139.52 -36.81 -79.88
N GLU A 359 -139.37 -37.96 -80.56
CA GLU A 359 -139.86 -38.11 -81.95
C GLU A 359 -141.38 -37.85 -82.05
N GLN A 360 -142.16 -38.32 -81.07
CA GLN A 360 -143.62 -38.14 -81.02
C GLN A 360 -144.04 -36.67 -80.81
N VAL A 361 -143.19 -35.84 -80.20
CA VAL A 361 -143.45 -34.39 -79.99
C VAL A 361 -143.09 -33.58 -81.24
N ALA A 362 -141.96 -33.87 -81.88
CA ALA A 362 -141.49 -33.15 -83.07
C ALA A 362 -142.43 -33.29 -84.29
N GLU A 363 -143.25 -34.35 -84.32
CA GLU A 363 -144.27 -34.56 -85.35
C GLU A 363 -145.55 -33.72 -85.12
N LEU A 364 -145.87 -33.39 -83.86
CA LEU A 364 -146.99 -32.52 -83.50
C LEU A 364 -146.67 -31.03 -83.69
N GLU A 365 -145.44 -30.60 -83.40
CA GLU A 365 -145.05 -29.17 -83.48
C GLU A 365 -145.05 -28.61 -84.91
N ARG A 366 -144.74 -29.43 -85.92
CA ARG A 366 -144.79 -29.01 -87.34
C ARG A 366 -146.20 -28.63 -87.82
N ALA A 367 -147.25 -29.15 -87.19
CA ALA A 367 -148.64 -28.84 -87.56
C ALA A 367 -149.11 -27.47 -87.01
N LEU A 368 -148.47 -26.96 -85.94
CA LEU A 368 -148.89 -25.72 -85.26
C LEU A 368 -148.29 -24.46 -85.90
N ALA A 369 -147.00 -24.51 -86.26
CA ALA A 369 -146.22 -23.35 -86.71
C ALA A 369 -146.73 -22.67 -88.01
N LEU A 370 -147.53 -23.36 -88.81
CA LEU A 370 -148.15 -22.82 -90.04
C LEU A 370 -149.37 -21.91 -89.78
N LYS A 371 -149.83 -21.76 -88.53
CA LYS A 371 -151.03 -20.96 -88.18
C LYS A 371 -150.74 -19.61 -87.54
N ASP A 372 -149.63 -19.46 -86.80
CA ASP A 372 -149.39 -18.25 -85.98
C ASP A 372 -148.74 -17.09 -86.75
N ALA A 373 -148.16 -17.34 -87.92
CA ALA A 373 -147.45 -16.32 -88.71
C ALA A 373 -148.34 -15.19 -89.26
N GLU A 374 -149.65 -15.40 -89.40
CA GLU A 374 -150.57 -14.44 -90.05
C GLU A 374 -151.10 -13.35 -89.09
N ILE A 375 -151.02 -13.55 -87.76
CA ILE A 375 -151.72 -12.71 -86.77
C ILE A 375 -150.87 -11.54 -86.23
N VAL A 376 -149.55 -11.67 -86.24
CA VAL A 376 -148.65 -10.71 -85.56
C VAL A 376 -148.46 -9.40 -86.33
N GLY A 377 -148.59 -9.42 -87.66
CA GLY A 377 -148.26 -8.26 -88.53
C GLY A 377 -149.15 -7.01 -88.38
N LEU A 378 -150.32 -7.11 -87.73
CA LEU A 378 -151.36 -6.06 -87.78
C LEU A 378 -151.51 -5.20 -86.50
N ARG A 379 -150.76 -5.46 -85.41
CA ARG A 379 -151.04 -4.83 -84.09
C ARG A 379 -150.05 -3.79 -83.58
N ALA A 380 -148.82 -3.72 -84.08
CA ALA A 380 -147.80 -2.82 -83.51
C ALA A 380 -147.86 -1.34 -83.99
N ALA A 381 -148.63 -1.04 -85.04
CA ALA A 381 -148.60 0.26 -85.72
C ALA A 381 -149.46 1.38 -85.08
N LEU A 382 -150.15 1.14 -83.94
CA LEU A 382 -151.29 1.98 -83.54
C LEU A 382 -150.99 3.07 -82.47
N THR A 383 -150.11 2.83 -81.50
CA THR A 383 -150.06 3.66 -80.26
C THR A 383 -148.65 4.12 -79.85
N ALA A 384 -147.95 4.75 -80.78
CA ALA A 384 -146.92 5.75 -80.49
C ALA A 384 -147.52 7.18 -80.43
N ARG A 385 -148.68 7.33 -79.77
CA ARG A 385 -149.46 8.59 -79.75
C ARG A 385 -149.90 8.95 -78.32
N THR A 386 -149.84 10.25 -78.01
CA THR A 386 -150.51 10.92 -76.88
C THR A 386 -150.19 10.32 -75.50
N THR A 387 -149.08 10.65 -74.82
CA THR A 387 -148.55 11.98 -74.41
C THR A 387 -149.56 12.88 -73.69
N GLU A 388 -149.10 13.53 -72.61
CA GLU A 388 -149.78 14.58 -71.81
C GLU A 388 -150.94 14.06 -70.92
N ALA A 389 -151.06 14.35 -69.62
CA ALA A 389 -150.58 15.50 -68.86
C ALA A 389 -150.55 15.24 -67.34
N ALA A 390 -149.51 15.72 -66.64
CA ALA A 390 -149.59 16.35 -65.31
C ALA A 390 -148.22 16.96 -64.92
N GLU A 391 -148.22 18.28 -64.68
CA GLU A 391 -147.18 19.06 -63.95
C GLU A 391 -145.81 19.27 -64.69
N LEU A 392 -145.51 20.37 -65.39
CA LEU A 392 -145.64 21.82 -65.12
C LEU A 392 -144.68 22.34 -64.01
N PRO A 393 -144.43 23.67 -63.91
CA PRO A 393 -143.60 24.40 -64.87
C PRO A 393 -142.41 25.10 -64.19
N VAL A 394 -142.13 24.76 -62.91
CA VAL A 394 -141.31 25.56 -61.99
C VAL A 394 -139.82 25.58 -62.35
N LEU A 395 -139.28 24.50 -62.89
CA LEU A 395 -137.83 24.35 -63.12
C LEU A 395 -137.28 25.17 -64.30
N ARG A 396 -138.13 25.70 -65.20
CA ARG A 396 -137.65 26.49 -66.36
C ARG A 396 -137.23 27.92 -66.01
N GLN A 397 -137.83 28.55 -65.00
CA GLN A 397 -137.50 29.94 -64.65
C GLN A 397 -136.18 30.09 -63.87
N ALA A 398 -135.68 29.01 -63.25
CA ALA A 398 -134.46 29.02 -62.43
C ALA A 398 -133.16 28.76 -63.22
N LEU A 399 -133.25 28.29 -64.47
CA LEU A 399 -132.09 27.91 -65.28
C LEU A 399 -131.66 28.99 -66.27
N GLU A 400 -132.59 29.81 -66.77
CA GLU A 400 -132.30 30.84 -67.79
C GLU A 400 -131.58 32.08 -67.22
N SER A 401 -131.72 32.38 -65.92
CA SER A 401 -130.99 33.48 -65.26
C SER A 401 -129.52 33.15 -65.02
N ARG A 402 -129.19 31.90 -64.66
CA ARG A 402 -127.81 31.47 -64.35
C ARG A 402 -126.90 31.34 -65.56
N THR A 403 -127.43 31.13 -66.76
CA THR A 403 -126.63 30.93 -67.97
C THR A 403 -126.17 32.24 -68.61
N ALA A 404 -126.84 33.37 -68.35
CA ALA A 404 -126.44 34.68 -68.86
C ALA A 404 -125.27 35.31 -68.08
N GLU A 405 -125.27 35.21 -66.75
CA GLU A 405 -124.24 35.84 -65.89
C GLU A 405 -122.84 35.20 -66.06
N LEU A 406 -122.80 33.88 -66.29
CA LEU A 406 -121.54 33.14 -66.50
C LEU A 406 -120.81 33.52 -67.81
N ALA A 407 -121.52 33.99 -68.83
CA ALA A 407 -120.90 34.47 -70.07
C ALA A 407 -120.23 35.84 -69.90
N GLN A 408 -120.84 36.75 -69.12
CA GLN A 408 -120.35 38.12 -68.95
C GLN A 408 -119.11 38.23 -68.04
N LEU A 409 -118.97 37.34 -67.05
CA LEU A 409 -117.79 37.30 -66.17
C LEU A 409 -116.55 36.76 -66.88
N LYS A 410 -116.71 35.79 -67.80
CA LYS A 410 -115.57 35.16 -68.50
C LYS A 410 -114.83 36.13 -69.42
N ALA A 411 -115.57 36.95 -70.17
CA ALA A 411 -115.00 37.96 -71.07
C ALA A 411 -114.27 39.11 -70.34
N LYS A 412 -114.60 39.40 -69.08
CA LYS A 412 -113.90 40.41 -68.27
C LYS A 412 -112.60 39.90 -67.67
N LEU A 413 -112.50 38.59 -67.39
CA LEU A 413 -111.31 37.97 -66.83
C LEU A 413 -110.13 37.97 -67.83
N GLU A 414 -110.41 37.64 -69.09
CA GLU A 414 -109.40 37.56 -70.16
C GLU A 414 -108.82 38.95 -70.53
N ALA A 415 -109.62 40.02 -70.39
CA ALA A 415 -109.19 41.39 -70.69
C ALA A 415 -108.29 42.04 -69.61
N GLU A 416 -108.41 41.63 -68.34
CA GLU A 416 -107.50 42.07 -67.26
C GLU A 416 -106.20 41.25 -67.26
N ALA A 417 -106.26 39.96 -67.61
CA ALA A 417 -105.07 39.10 -67.73
C ALA A 417 -104.04 39.64 -68.74
N ALA A 418 -104.50 40.17 -69.88
CA ALA A 418 -103.62 40.78 -70.89
C ALA A 418 -102.90 42.04 -70.38
N LYS A 419 -103.58 42.89 -69.59
CA LYS A 419 -103.01 44.14 -69.06
C LYS A 419 -102.08 43.94 -67.86
N ALA A 420 -102.18 42.80 -67.19
CA ALA A 420 -101.23 42.41 -66.15
C ALA A 420 -99.87 42.02 -66.74
N ALA A 421 -99.84 41.34 -67.89
CA ALA A 421 -98.61 40.91 -68.57
C ALA A 421 -97.76 42.08 -69.09
N GLU A 422 -98.37 43.09 -69.72
CA GLU A 422 -97.63 44.27 -70.21
C GLU A 422 -96.99 45.08 -69.06
N ARG A 423 -97.58 45.05 -67.87
CA ARG A 423 -97.03 45.72 -66.67
C ARG A 423 -95.91 44.93 -65.99
N SER A 424 -95.82 43.62 -66.15
CA SER A 424 -94.72 42.84 -65.58
C SER A 424 -93.43 43.04 -66.37
N GLN A 425 -93.47 43.00 -67.71
CA GLN A 425 -92.27 43.21 -68.54
C GLN A 425 -91.64 44.61 -68.34
N ALA A 426 -92.46 45.66 -68.23
CA ALA A 426 -91.97 47.02 -68.00
C ALA A 426 -91.29 47.23 -66.62
N LEU A 427 -91.54 46.37 -65.63
CA LEU A 427 -90.89 46.41 -64.32
C LEU A 427 -89.59 45.58 -64.28
N GLU A 428 -89.53 44.46 -65.01
CA GLU A 428 -88.34 43.61 -65.11
C GLU A 428 -87.18 44.34 -65.81
N GLU A 429 -87.45 45.06 -66.91
CA GLU A 429 -86.42 45.86 -67.60
C GLU A 429 -85.87 47.01 -66.74
N GLY A 430 -86.73 47.61 -65.90
CA GLY A 430 -86.31 48.66 -64.94
C GLY A 430 -85.47 48.12 -63.78
N LEU A 431 -85.74 46.89 -63.32
CA LEU A 431 -84.97 46.21 -62.28
C LEU A 431 -83.57 45.80 -62.77
N ALA A 432 -83.46 45.31 -64.00
CA ALA A 432 -82.18 44.95 -64.61
C ALA A 432 -81.22 46.16 -64.72
N GLN A 433 -81.71 47.32 -65.20
CA GLN A 433 -80.90 48.54 -65.31
C GLN A 433 -80.51 49.15 -63.96
N ALA A 434 -81.23 48.82 -62.88
CA ALA A 434 -80.87 49.21 -61.53
C ALA A 434 -79.79 48.29 -60.92
N SER A 435 -79.83 46.98 -61.20
CA SER A 435 -78.85 46.03 -60.64
C SER A 435 -77.45 46.21 -61.24
N GLU A 436 -77.32 46.49 -62.54
CA GLU A 436 -76.01 46.75 -63.17
C GLU A 436 -75.30 47.99 -62.56
N ARG A 437 -76.06 49.04 -62.21
CA ARG A 437 -75.51 50.24 -61.56
C ARG A 437 -75.11 49.99 -60.11
N ALA A 438 -75.81 49.12 -59.39
CA ALA A 438 -75.42 48.71 -58.05
C ALA A 438 -74.11 47.89 -58.07
N GLN A 439 -74.00 46.92 -58.98
CA GLN A 439 -72.82 46.05 -59.09
C GLN A 439 -71.53 46.82 -59.45
N LEU A 440 -71.62 47.83 -60.32
CA LEU A 440 -70.46 48.69 -60.63
C LEU A 440 -70.03 49.54 -59.41
N ALA A 441 -70.98 50.10 -58.66
CA ALA A 441 -70.67 50.86 -57.45
C ALA A 441 -70.09 49.98 -56.33
N GLU A 442 -70.56 48.74 -56.18
CA GLU A 442 -70.00 47.77 -55.23
C GLU A 442 -68.57 47.36 -55.62
N GLY A 443 -68.27 47.19 -56.91
CA GLY A 443 -66.92 46.89 -57.40
C GLY A 443 -65.91 48.01 -57.12
N GLU A 444 -66.28 49.27 -57.37
CA GLU A 444 -65.43 50.42 -57.08
C GLU A 444 -65.22 50.62 -55.56
N ALA A 445 -66.26 50.38 -54.74
CA ALA A 445 -66.16 50.43 -53.29
C ALA A 445 -65.28 49.30 -52.69
N ALA A 446 -65.29 48.11 -53.31
CA ALA A 446 -64.42 47.00 -52.92
C ALA A 446 -62.94 47.31 -53.22
N ALA A 447 -62.62 47.78 -54.43
CA ALA A 447 -61.26 48.12 -54.81
C ALA A 447 -60.65 49.25 -53.95
N LEU A 448 -61.46 50.25 -53.57
CA LEU A 448 -61.01 51.31 -52.65
C LEU A 448 -60.76 50.81 -51.23
N LYS A 449 -61.54 49.83 -50.73
CA LYS A 449 -61.28 49.18 -49.44
C LYS A 449 -59.99 48.36 -49.45
N GLU A 450 -59.79 47.52 -50.47
CA GLU A 450 -58.57 46.70 -50.58
C GLU A 450 -57.30 47.58 -50.62
N SER A 451 -57.35 48.71 -51.32
CA SER A 451 -56.23 49.68 -51.33
C SER A 451 -56.01 50.42 -50.01
N LEU A 452 -57.07 50.62 -49.20
CA LEU A 452 -56.97 51.20 -47.86
C LEU A 452 -56.39 50.18 -46.87
N GLU A 453 -56.91 48.95 -46.87
CA GLU A 453 -56.46 47.85 -46.01
C GLU A 453 -54.98 47.52 -46.27
N ALA A 454 -54.54 47.52 -47.54
CA ALA A 454 -53.12 47.37 -47.89
C ALA A 454 -52.24 48.50 -47.31
N ALA A 455 -52.68 49.76 -47.39
CA ALA A 455 -51.94 50.89 -46.86
C ALA A 455 -51.88 50.91 -45.32
N GLU A 456 -52.96 50.49 -44.64
CA GLU A 456 -53.01 50.35 -43.19
C GLU A 456 -52.07 49.22 -42.71
N VAL A 457 -52.02 48.08 -43.42
CA VAL A 457 -51.07 46.99 -43.13
C VAL A 457 -49.61 47.44 -43.31
N GLU A 458 -49.28 48.19 -44.36
CA GLU A 458 -47.92 48.75 -44.51
C GLU A 458 -47.58 49.72 -43.37
N GLN A 459 -48.51 50.60 -42.98
CA GLN A 459 -48.29 51.57 -41.91
C GLN A 459 -48.11 50.90 -40.53
N VAL A 460 -48.87 49.83 -40.24
CA VAL A 460 -48.68 48.99 -39.04
C VAL A 460 -47.32 48.29 -39.10
N SER A 461 -46.96 47.67 -40.23
CA SER A 461 -45.68 46.97 -40.35
C SER A 461 -44.45 47.86 -40.15
N LEU A 462 -44.52 49.13 -40.56
CA LEU A 462 -43.48 50.14 -40.33
C LEU A 462 -43.42 50.55 -38.86
N ARG A 463 -44.58 50.68 -38.20
CA ARG A 463 -44.67 50.99 -36.77
C ARG A 463 -44.11 49.86 -35.93
N ASP A 464 -44.53 48.63 -36.17
CA ASP A 464 -44.07 47.43 -35.46
C ASP A 464 -42.55 47.26 -35.60
N ARG A 465 -42.00 47.59 -36.77
CA ARG A 465 -40.55 47.56 -37.01
C ARG A 465 -39.80 48.62 -36.21
N MET A 466 -40.33 49.85 -36.11
CA MET A 466 -39.73 50.89 -35.26
C MET A 466 -39.87 50.58 -33.76
N GLU A 467 -41.00 50.02 -33.34
CA GLU A 467 -41.21 49.60 -31.94
C GLU A 467 -40.30 48.41 -31.59
N ALA A 468 -40.07 47.47 -32.51
CA ALA A 468 -39.10 46.38 -32.36
C ALA A 468 -37.64 46.87 -32.33
N ASP A 469 -37.25 47.79 -33.22
CA ASP A 469 -35.91 48.38 -33.23
C ASP A 469 -35.66 49.20 -31.94
N ALA A 470 -36.67 49.91 -31.43
CA ALA A 470 -36.61 50.62 -30.15
C ALA A 470 -36.52 49.66 -28.96
N ALA A 471 -37.24 48.54 -28.97
CA ALA A 471 -37.15 47.50 -27.96
C ALA A 471 -35.76 46.84 -27.95
N ALA A 472 -35.23 46.47 -29.13
CA ALA A 472 -33.91 45.88 -29.28
C ALA A 472 -32.79 46.83 -28.80
N LEU A 473 -32.91 48.14 -29.04
CA LEU A 473 -31.99 49.13 -28.48
C LEU A 473 -32.14 49.29 -26.97
N GLY A 474 -33.36 49.22 -26.43
CA GLY A 474 -33.62 49.21 -24.98
C GLY A 474 -33.00 47.99 -24.29
N GLU A 475 -33.19 46.80 -24.85
CA GLU A 475 -32.56 45.56 -24.38
C GLU A 475 -31.03 45.61 -24.49
N ALA A 476 -30.48 46.15 -25.58
CA ALA A 476 -29.04 46.32 -25.73
C ALA A 476 -28.44 47.28 -24.68
N VAL A 477 -29.16 48.34 -24.32
CA VAL A 477 -28.76 49.26 -23.22
C VAL A 477 -28.85 48.55 -21.87
N GLN A 478 -29.95 47.85 -21.57
CA GLN A 478 -30.07 47.08 -20.33
C GLN A 478 -29.00 45.98 -20.22
N GLN A 479 -28.69 45.27 -21.31
CA GLN A 479 -27.60 44.29 -21.36
C GLN A 479 -26.21 44.92 -21.21
N ALA A 480 -26.04 46.20 -21.54
CA ALA A 480 -24.80 46.93 -21.29
C ALA A 480 -24.71 47.37 -19.83
N GLU A 481 -25.81 47.87 -19.26
CA GLU A 481 -25.92 48.25 -17.85
C GLU A 481 -25.72 47.04 -16.92
N THR A 482 -26.36 45.90 -17.20
CA THR A 482 -26.14 44.67 -16.42
C THR A 482 -24.69 44.22 -16.47
N LYS A 483 -24.07 44.18 -17.66
CA LYS A 483 -22.63 43.85 -17.80
C LYS A 483 -21.72 44.82 -17.06
N VAL A 484 -22.07 46.11 -16.97
CA VAL A 484 -21.31 47.07 -16.15
C VAL A 484 -21.50 46.79 -14.66
N THR A 485 -22.70 46.42 -14.21
CA THR A 485 -22.92 46.01 -12.81
C THR A 485 -22.23 44.69 -12.47
N GLU A 486 -22.24 43.71 -13.38
CA GLU A 486 -21.56 42.42 -13.26
C GLU A 486 -20.04 42.60 -13.20
N LEU A 487 -19.46 43.43 -14.06
CA LEU A 487 -18.03 43.74 -14.03
C LEU A 487 -17.64 44.51 -12.77
N THR A 488 -18.49 45.44 -12.29
CA THR A 488 -18.27 46.13 -11.02
C THR A 488 -18.29 45.15 -9.85
N ALA A 489 -19.31 44.28 -9.78
CA ALA A 489 -19.43 43.24 -8.76
C ALA A 489 -18.27 42.22 -8.83
N ALA A 490 -17.82 41.85 -10.03
CA ALA A 490 -16.67 40.96 -10.22
C ALA A 490 -15.35 41.61 -9.77
N VAL A 491 -15.19 42.92 -9.95
CA VAL A 491 -14.05 43.68 -9.42
C VAL A 491 -14.11 43.76 -7.89
N GLU A 492 -15.28 44.01 -7.30
CA GLU A 492 -15.46 44.02 -5.84
C GLU A 492 -15.22 42.62 -5.23
N ALA A 493 -15.74 41.57 -5.87
CA ALA A 493 -15.47 40.17 -5.49
C ALA A 493 -13.99 39.81 -5.62
N ALA A 494 -13.28 40.30 -6.64
CA ALA A 494 -11.84 40.12 -6.77
C ALA A 494 -11.04 40.86 -5.67
N HIS A 495 -11.49 42.03 -5.22
CA HIS A 495 -10.88 42.74 -4.09
C HIS A 495 -11.15 42.02 -2.75
N ALA A 496 -12.37 41.52 -2.53
CA ALA A 496 -12.69 40.67 -1.37
C ALA A 496 -11.89 39.35 -1.38
N GLY A 497 -11.72 38.74 -2.56
CA GLY A 497 -10.83 37.60 -2.78
C GLY A 497 -9.38 37.93 -2.43
N HIS A 498 -8.86 39.08 -2.85
CA HIS A 498 -7.49 39.50 -2.53
C HIS A 498 -7.27 39.71 -1.03
N GLU A 499 -8.20 40.37 -0.32
CA GLU A 499 -8.07 40.56 1.13
C GLU A 499 -8.24 39.23 1.90
N THR A 500 -9.14 38.33 1.49
CA THR A 500 -9.24 36.99 2.10
C THR A 500 -7.99 36.13 1.84
N PHE A 501 -7.38 36.19 0.65
CA PHE A 501 -6.09 35.53 0.40
C PHE A 501 -4.95 36.11 1.25
N LYS A 502 -4.95 37.42 1.49
CA LYS A 502 -3.97 38.10 2.36
C LYS A 502 -4.16 37.74 3.84
N GLU A 503 -5.40 37.60 4.31
CA GLU A 503 -5.71 37.04 5.64
C GLU A 503 -5.28 35.57 5.75
N GLN A 504 -5.54 34.76 4.73
CA GLN A 504 -5.07 33.36 4.67
C GLN A 504 -3.55 33.28 4.69
N LEU A 505 -2.85 34.18 3.97
CA LEU A 505 -1.39 34.22 3.94
C LEU A 505 -0.82 34.61 5.31
N ALA A 506 -1.37 35.62 5.98
CA ALA A 506 -1.02 35.96 7.37
C ALA A 506 -1.30 34.80 8.36
N ALA A 507 -2.39 34.06 8.17
CA ALA A 507 -2.71 32.87 8.96
C ALA A 507 -1.75 31.70 8.68
N VAL A 508 -1.24 31.57 7.45
CA VAL A 508 -0.21 30.59 7.09
C VAL A 508 1.15 30.98 7.65
N GLU A 509 1.54 32.26 7.61
CA GLU A 509 2.76 32.77 8.25
C GLU A 509 2.74 32.55 9.77
N LEU A 510 1.61 32.81 10.44
CA LEU A 510 1.46 32.53 11.86
C LEU A 510 1.54 31.02 12.16
N LYS A 511 0.93 30.16 11.31
CA LYS A 511 1.06 28.69 11.42
C LYS A 511 2.48 28.20 11.14
N ALA A 512 3.26 28.88 10.30
CA ALA A 512 4.67 28.58 10.08
C ALA A 512 5.50 28.93 11.32
N ALA A 513 5.29 30.14 11.88
CA ALA A 513 5.95 30.57 13.11
C ALA A 513 5.64 29.64 14.30
N THR A 514 4.40 29.16 14.47
CA THR A 514 4.08 28.17 15.50
C THR A 514 4.77 26.83 15.26
N LYS A 515 4.84 26.35 14.01
CA LYS A 515 5.54 25.10 13.66
C LYS A 515 7.06 25.19 13.87
N ASP A 516 7.66 26.35 13.63
CA ASP A 516 9.08 26.55 13.93
C ASP A 516 9.34 26.65 15.44
N ALA A 517 8.42 27.22 16.23
CA ALA A 517 8.46 27.14 17.69
C ALA A 517 8.31 25.68 18.19
N GLU A 518 7.41 24.89 17.59
CA GLU A 518 7.29 23.45 17.87
C GLU A 518 8.57 22.67 17.52
N ARG A 519 9.20 22.97 16.37
CA ARG A 519 10.50 22.38 15.97
C ARG A 519 11.61 22.70 16.95
N VAL A 520 11.69 23.94 17.43
CA VAL A 520 12.65 24.33 18.49
C VAL A 520 12.36 23.58 19.79
N GLY A 521 11.08 23.45 20.18
CA GLY A 521 10.66 22.68 21.35
C GLY A 521 10.96 21.18 21.23
N LEU A 522 10.80 20.59 20.05
CA LEU A 522 11.15 19.19 19.76
C LEU A 522 12.67 18.99 19.74
N SER A 523 13.43 19.90 19.14
CA SER A 523 14.90 19.88 19.16
C SER A 523 15.44 19.93 20.60
N ALA A 524 14.89 20.80 21.46
CA ALA A 524 15.23 20.84 22.87
C ALA A 524 14.88 19.52 23.61
N ARG A 525 13.77 18.86 23.27
CA ARG A 525 13.43 17.53 23.81
C ARG A 525 14.37 16.44 23.33
N VAL A 526 14.79 16.45 22.06
CA VAL A 526 15.78 15.51 21.53
C VAL A 526 17.11 15.67 22.27
N SER A 527 17.61 16.90 22.42
CA SER A 527 18.85 17.17 23.16
C SER A 527 18.76 16.75 24.64
N MET A 528 17.61 16.91 25.30
CA MET A 528 17.38 16.36 26.66
C MET A 528 17.36 14.83 26.69
N LEU A 529 16.82 14.16 25.66
CA LEU A 529 16.82 12.70 25.55
C LEU A 529 18.21 12.13 25.24
N GLU A 530 18.99 12.81 24.40
CA GLU A 530 20.41 12.48 24.12
C GLU A 530 21.25 12.61 25.40
N ALA A 531 21.09 13.68 26.16
CA ALA A 531 21.75 13.85 27.46
C ALA A 531 21.35 12.75 28.46
N ALA A 532 20.06 12.35 28.48
CA ALA A 532 19.59 11.24 29.31
C ALA A 532 20.10 9.86 28.81
N SER A 533 20.32 9.68 27.49
CA SER A 533 20.96 8.48 26.94
C SER A 533 22.42 8.40 27.38
N GLY A 534 23.19 9.49 27.24
CA GLY A 534 24.58 9.57 27.69
C GLY A 534 24.74 9.31 29.19
N GLN A 535 23.77 9.76 30.02
CA GLN A 535 23.73 9.40 31.44
C GLN A 535 23.51 7.89 31.67
N ARG A 536 22.57 7.27 30.96
CA ARG A 536 22.33 5.81 31.04
C ARG A 536 23.50 4.99 30.51
N GLU A 537 24.17 5.44 29.46
CA GLU A 537 25.38 4.81 28.93
C GLU A 537 26.54 4.89 29.92
N ALA A 538 26.70 6.03 30.61
CA ALA A 538 27.67 6.17 31.70
C ALA A 538 27.32 5.28 32.92
N GLU A 539 26.03 5.14 33.27
CA GLU A 539 25.58 4.20 34.30
C GLU A 539 25.81 2.74 33.90
N LEU A 540 25.55 2.37 32.65
CA LEU A 540 25.82 1.04 32.12
C LEU A 540 27.32 0.73 32.11
N ALA A 541 28.17 1.67 31.67
CA ALA A 541 29.63 1.51 31.72
C ALA A 541 30.14 1.36 33.17
N ARG A 542 29.54 2.09 34.12
CA ARG A 542 29.83 1.92 35.55
C ARG A 542 29.41 0.56 36.07
N LEU A 543 28.20 0.10 35.76
CA LEU A 543 27.70 -1.23 36.16
C LEU A 543 28.54 -2.35 35.53
N GLN A 544 28.98 -2.21 34.27
CA GLN A 544 29.91 -3.14 33.64
C GLN A 544 31.26 -3.18 34.37
N ALA A 545 31.79 -2.02 34.79
CA ALA A 545 33.02 -1.97 35.60
C ALA A 545 32.84 -2.57 37.01
N GLU A 546 31.65 -2.45 37.60
CA GLU A 546 31.33 -3.11 38.88
C GLU A 546 31.16 -4.63 38.71
N VAL A 547 30.58 -5.11 37.60
CA VAL A 547 30.53 -6.53 37.23
C VAL A 547 31.92 -7.10 36.96
N ALA A 548 32.79 -6.39 36.25
CA ALA A 548 34.18 -6.81 36.03
C ALA A 548 34.93 -6.97 37.37
N LYS A 549 34.82 -6.00 38.28
CA LYS A 549 35.37 -6.10 39.64
C LYS A 549 34.81 -7.27 40.43
N ALA A 550 33.51 -7.59 40.27
CA ALA A 550 32.90 -8.75 40.91
C ALA A 550 33.42 -10.08 40.32
N GLN A 551 33.67 -10.14 39.00
CA GLN A 551 34.29 -11.28 38.34
C GLN A 551 35.75 -11.48 38.78
N ASP A 552 36.52 -10.40 38.92
CA ASP A 552 37.89 -10.42 39.45
C ASP A 552 37.92 -10.85 40.93
N ALA A 553 37.00 -10.34 41.74
CA ALA A 553 36.87 -10.77 43.14
C ALA A 553 36.52 -12.26 43.25
N LEU A 554 35.68 -12.77 42.35
CA LEU A 554 35.24 -14.17 42.33
C LEU A 554 36.30 -15.11 41.72
N SER A 555 37.10 -14.67 40.75
CA SER A 555 38.27 -15.42 40.27
C SER A 555 39.36 -15.51 41.34
N LEU A 556 39.57 -14.42 42.08
CA LEU A 556 40.48 -14.39 43.24
C LEU A 556 39.96 -15.25 44.40
N GLU A 557 38.63 -15.30 44.62
CA GLU A 557 38.05 -16.22 45.61
C GLU A 557 38.20 -17.69 45.18
N ARG A 558 38.01 -18.02 43.90
CA ARG A 558 38.28 -19.37 43.37
C ARG A 558 39.75 -19.75 43.56
N ALA A 559 40.69 -18.88 43.19
CA ALA A 559 42.12 -19.12 43.41
C ALA A 559 42.47 -19.32 44.90
N ARG A 560 41.79 -18.61 45.82
CA ARG A 560 41.93 -18.85 47.28
C ARG A 560 41.34 -20.19 47.72
N ARG A 561 40.21 -20.62 47.15
CA ARG A 561 39.62 -21.95 47.45
C ARG A 561 40.50 -23.07 46.90
N GLU A 562 40.98 -22.96 45.67
CA GLU A 562 41.93 -23.90 45.06
C GLU A 562 43.23 -23.98 45.86
N ALA A 563 43.77 -22.84 46.33
CA ALA A 563 44.93 -22.84 47.22
C ALA A 563 44.64 -23.50 48.58
N ALA A 564 43.48 -23.25 49.18
CA ALA A 564 43.07 -23.88 50.44
C ALA A 564 42.77 -25.38 50.29
N GLU A 565 42.28 -25.82 49.13
CA GLU A 565 42.10 -27.23 48.78
C GLU A 565 43.46 -27.90 48.53
N ALA A 566 44.39 -27.22 47.85
CA ALA A 566 45.77 -27.68 47.73
C ALA A 566 46.41 -27.85 49.12
N GLU A 567 46.34 -26.83 50.00
CA GLU A 567 46.83 -26.91 51.39
C GLU A 567 46.18 -28.04 52.19
N ARG A 568 44.88 -28.33 51.99
CA ARG A 568 44.20 -29.49 52.60
C ARG A 568 44.75 -30.80 52.07
N THR A 569 44.90 -30.97 50.76
CA THR A 569 45.48 -32.21 50.19
C THR A 569 46.94 -32.39 50.62
N ASP A 570 47.71 -31.32 50.74
CA ASP A 570 49.06 -31.32 51.30
C ASP A 570 49.07 -31.73 52.78
N ALA A 571 48.08 -31.28 53.56
CA ALA A 571 47.90 -31.66 54.96
C ALA A 571 47.44 -33.12 55.10
N GLU A 572 46.56 -33.61 54.22
CA GLU A 572 46.14 -35.01 54.14
C GLU A 572 47.31 -35.92 53.75
N VAL A 573 48.14 -35.52 52.78
CA VAL A 573 49.38 -36.25 52.43
C VAL A 573 50.38 -36.24 53.59
N LYS A 574 50.55 -35.13 54.30
CA LYS A 574 51.40 -35.07 55.51
C LYS A 574 50.83 -35.91 56.65
N ALA A 575 49.50 -35.96 56.81
CA ALA A 575 48.84 -36.82 57.79
C ALA A 575 49.05 -38.30 57.43
N ALA A 576 48.82 -38.70 56.18
CA ALA A 576 49.08 -40.06 55.70
C ALA A 576 50.56 -40.45 55.80
N GLN A 577 51.49 -39.51 55.57
CA GLN A 577 52.93 -39.72 55.81
C GLN A 577 53.25 -39.87 57.30
N ALA A 578 52.60 -39.10 58.18
CA ALA A 578 52.75 -39.25 59.63
C ALA A 578 52.14 -40.57 60.14
N GLU A 579 50.98 -40.98 59.62
CA GLU A 579 50.37 -42.29 59.88
C GLU A 579 51.26 -43.43 59.38
N ALA A 580 51.81 -43.34 58.17
CA ALA A 580 52.77 -44.32 57.65
C ALA A 580 54.09 -44.34 58.44
N GLN A 581 54.55 -43.19 58.96
CA GLN A 581 55.69 -43.13 59.88
C GLN A 581 55.36 -43.79 61.22
N ILE A 582 54.18 -43.52 61.80
CA ILE A 582 53.68 -44.18 63.01
C ILE A 582 53.57 -45.68 62.77
N GLU A 583 52.99 -46.14 61.66
CA GLU A 583 52.90 -47.56 61.31
C GLU A 583 54.29 -48.18 61.14
N SER A 584 55.23 -47.49 60.49
CA SER A 584 56.63 -47.96 60.38
C SER A 584 57.34 -48.05 61.74
N LEU A 585 57.02 -47.14 62.67
CA LEU A 585 57.52 -47.16 64.05
C LEU A 585 56.79 -48.23 64.88
N THR A 586 55.53 -48.54 64.59
CA THR A 586 54.74 -49.60 65.27
C THR A 586 55.19 -50.97 64.79
N VAL A 587 55.49 -51.14 63.50
CA VAL A 587 56.15 -52.32 62.93
C VAL A 587 57.59 -52.43 63.43
N GLY A 588 58.31 -51.30 63.57
CA GLY A 588 59.63 -51.24 64.21
C GLY A 588 59.60 -51.61 65.69
N GLN A 589 58.57 -51.18 66.42
CA GLN A 589 58.30 -51.58 67.81
C GLN A 589 57.89 -53.04 67.90
N GLY A 590 57.03 -53.56 67.02
CA GLY A 590 56.73 -54.98 66.93
C GLY A 590 57.96 -55.82 66.57
N GLY A 591 58.88 -55.28 65.77
CA GLY A 591 60.19 -55.85 65.49
C GLY A 591 61.14 -55.81 66.69
N ALA A 592 61.11 -54.73 67.48
CA ALA A 592 61.87 -54.61 68.72
C ALA A 592 61.29 -55.49 69.85
N GLU A 593 59.98 -55.62 69.95
CA GLU A 593 59.28 -56.55 70.84
C GLU A 593 59.54 -57.99 70.40
N ALA A 594 59.52 -58.30 69.10
CA ALA A 594 59.94 -59.60 68.59
C ALA A 594 61.43 -59.88 68.85
N GLN A 595 62.30 -58.87 68.80
CA GLN A 595 63.70 -59.00 69.21
C GLN A 595 63.85 -59.16 70.73
N VAL A 596 63.02 -58.51 71.55
CA VAL A 596 63.01 -58.72 73.01
C VAL A 596 62.48 -60.10 73.37
N VAL A 597 61.44 -60.58 72.69
CA VAL A 597 60.93 -61.96 72.82
C VAL A 597 62.00 -62.94 72.36
N ALA A 598 62.62 -62.74 71.19
CA ALA A 598 63.72 -63.60 70.70
C ALA A 598 64.93 -63.57 71.64
N LEU A 599 65.32 -62.42 72.19
CA LEU A 599 66.39 -62.31 73.20
C LEU A 599 65.99 -62.94 74.54
N THR A 600 64.70 -62.97 74.87
CA THR A 600 64.18 -63.66 76.06
C THR A 600 64.15 -65.18 75.85
N GLU A 601 63.73 -65.63 74.66
CA GLU A 601 63.82 -67.03 74.23
C GLU A 601 65.27 -67.49 74.09
N GLU A 602 66.20 -66.64 73.63
CA GLU A 602 67.63 -66.89 73.64
C GLU A 602 68.20 -66.88 75.05
N LEU A 603 67.71 -66.05 75.97
CA LEU A 603 68.08 -66.09 77.40
C LEU A 603 67.58 -67.36 78.08
N ASP A 604 66.36 -67.80 77.79
CA ASP A 604 65.79 -69.03 78.33
C ASP A 604 66.34 -70.27 77.63
N ALA A 605 66.75 -70.17 76.36
CA ALA A 605 67.56 -71.18 75.68
C ALA A 605 68.98 -71.23 76.26
N ALA A 606 69.61 -70.09 76.56
CA ALA A 606 70.93 -70.01 77.20
C ALA A 606 70.88 -70.47 78.66
N ARG A 607 69.77 -70.26 79.38
CA ARG A 607 69.49 -70.88 80.68
C ARG A 607 69.25 -72.37 80.55
N ALA A 608 68.50 -72.81 79.53
CA ALA A 608 68.35 -74.23 79.22
C ALA A 608 69.67 -74.86 78.76
N GLU A 609 70.60 -74.10 78.18
CA GLU A 609 71.96 -74.51 77.84
C GLU A 609 72.91 -74.45 79.04
N ALA A 610 72.72 -73.56 80.01
CA ALA A 610 73.40 -73.60 81.30
C ALA A 610 72.92 -74.79 82.14
N ASP A 611 71.62 -75.07 82.18
CA ASP A 611 71.02 -76.28 82.72
C ASP A 611 71.51 -77.54 81.99
N LYS A 612 71.64 -77.49 80.65
CA LYS A 612 72.30 -78.58 79.89
C LYS A 612 73.78 -78.63 80.20
N ALA A 613 74.48 -77.52 80.49
CA ALA A 613 75.89 -77.51 80.83
C ALA A 613 76.13 -78.10 82.23
N GLU A 614 75.30 -77.78 83.23
CA GLU A 614 75.30 -78.49 84.53
C GLU A 614 74.91 -79.96 84.36
N ARG A 615 73.88 -80.28 83.58
CA ARG A 615 73.52 -81.68 83.25
C ARG A 615 74.59 -82.38 82.41
N LEU A 616 75.42 -81.66 81.66
CA LEU A 616 76.57 -82.16 80.89
C LEU A 616 77.83 -82.24 81.74
N GLN A 617 77.98 -81.44 82.79
CA GLN A 617 79.03 -81.57 83.79
C GLN A 617 78.73 -82.73 84.75
N GLY A 618 77.45 -82.93 85.10
CA GLY A 618 76.92 -84.11 85.76
C GLY A 618 76.95 -85.36 84.87
N ARG A 619 76.63 -85.24 83.57
CA ARG A 619 76.82 -86.32 82.60
C ARG A 619 78.27 -86.57 82.27
N LEU A 620 79.20 -85.62 82.32
CA LEU A 620 80.62 -85.90 82.17
C LEU A 620 81.10 -86.69 83.39
N LYS A 621 80.72 -86.30 84.61
CA LYS A 621 80.94 -87.13 85.82
C LYS A 621 80.35 -88.54 85.71
N MET A 622 79.15 -88.70 85.12
CA MET A 622 78.55 -90.03 84.90
C MET A 622 79.05 -90.75 83.65
N MET A 623 79.61 -90.07 82.65
CA MET A 623 80.14 -90.64 81.40
C MET A 623 81.65 -90.89 81.47
N GLU A 624 82.38 -90.30 82.43
CA GLU A 624 83.66 -90.83 82.87
C GLU A 624 83.45 -92.22 83.51
N GLY A 625 82.39 -92.39 84.33
CA GLY A 625 81.96 -93.70 84.82
C GLY A 625 81.28 -94.61 83.78
N ALA A 626 80.56 -94.04 82.81
CA ALA A 626 79.80 -94.81 81.81
C ALA A 626 80.55 -95.01 80.49
N LEU A 627 81.72 -94.41 80.25
CA LEU A 627 82.60 -94.75 79.13
C LEU A 627 83.54 -95.90 79.49
N GLU A 628 83.77 -96.16 80.79
CA GLU A 628 84.17 -97.50 81.27
C GLU A 628 83.08 -98.55 80.96
N ALA A 629 81.80 -98.22 81.15
CA ALA A 629 80.70 -99.18 80.96
C ALA A 629 80.21 -99.35 79.50
N ALA A 630 80.21 -98.29 78.68
CA ALA A 630 79.59 -98.30 77.34
C ALA A 630 80.46 -98.94 76.25
N LYS A 631 81.69 -99.36 76.58
CA LYS A 631 82.40 -100.38 75.80
C LYS A 631 81.71 -101.76 75.87
N ALA A 632 80.75 -101.98 76.77
CA ALA A 632 80.13 -103.29 76.98
C ALA A 632 78.80 -103.53 76.22
N GLN A 633 78.12 -102.51 75.68
CA GLN A 633 76.71 -102.67 75.26
C GLN A 633 76.31 -101.93 73.97
N ALA A 634 76.87 -102.36 72.84
CA ALA A 634 76.30 -102.12 71.52
C ALA A 634 75.45 -103.33 71.07
N ALA A 635 74.12 -103.27 71.23
CA ALA A 635 73.16 -104.26 70.68
C ALA A 635 71.70 -103.74 70.54
N ALA A 636 71.12 -103.81 69.32
CA ALA A 636 69.70 -103.61 68.90
C ALA A 636 68.99 -102.24 69.21
N ALA A 637 68.30 -101.46 68.33
CA ALA A 637 67.49 -101.59 67.08
C ALA A 637 65.97 -101.89 67.28
N GLY A 638 64.96 -101.26 66.64
CA GLY A 638 64.87 -100.10 65.68
C GLY A 638 63.47 -100.02 64.95
N LYS A 639 63.24 -99.02 64.05
CA LYS A 639 62.15 -98.84 62.98
C LYS A 639 61.06 -97.75 63.15
N SER A 640 60.66 -97.07 62.04
CA SER A 640 59.32 -97.20 61.38
C SER A 640 59.08 -96.23 60.19
N ASP A 641 58.48 -96.70 59.08
CA ASP A 641 58.23 -95.96 57.82
C ASP A 641 56.71 -95.81 57.49
N ALA A 642 55.93 -95.07 58.30
CA ALA A 642 54.47 -95.03 58.15
C ALA A 642 53.87 -93.73 57.57
N ALA A 643 54.64 -92.65 57.45
CA ALA A 643 54.08 -91.30 57.28
C ALA A 643 53.73 -90.86 55.84
N ARG A 644 54.25 -91.55 54.79
CA ARG A 644 54.21 -91.01 53.41
C ARG A 644 52.89 -91.22 52.64
N ALA A 645 52.11 -92.25 52.96
CA ALA A 645 50.93 -92.63 52.18
C ALA A 645 49.70 -91.70 52.35
N ALA A 646 49.68 -90.83 53.37
CA ALA A 646 48.50 -90.03 53.72
C ALA A 646 48.34 -88.73 52.90
N VAL A 647 49.36 -88.31 52.15
CA VAL A 647 49.40 -86.99 51.50
C VAL A 647 48.78 -87.01 50.09
N GLU A 648 49.07 -88.03 49.29
CA GLU A 648 48.63 -88.09 47.87
C GLU A 648 47.10 -88.11 47.72
N ALA A 649 46.38 -88.75 48.64
CA ALA A 649 44.92 -88.87 48.57
C ALA A 649 44.16 -87.52 48.70
N ARG A 650 44.81 -86.44 49.17
CA ARG A 650 44.18 -85.12 49.29
C ARG A 650 44.30 -84.26 48.04
N LEU A 651 45.27 -84.52 47.16
CA LEU A 651 45.52 -83.70 45.97
C LEU A 651 44.43 -83.91 44.90
N ALA A 652 44.11 -85.17 44.60
CA ALA A 652 43.18 -85.56 43.54
C ALA A 652 41.74 -85.03 43.71
N LYS A 653 41.35 -84.64 44.93
CA LYS A 653 39.99 -84.12 45.21
C LYS A 653 39.81 -82.65 44.79
N ALA A 654 40.89 -81.87 44.66
CA ALA A 654 40.82 -80.45 44.31
C ALA A 654 40.65 -80.21 42.79
N GLU A 655 41.24 -81.07 41.96
CA GLU A 655 41.23 -80.92 40.50
C GLU A 655 39.85 -81.16 39.87
N ALA A 656 39.01 -82.00 40.49
CA ALA A 656 37.67 -82.30 40.01
C ALA A 656 36.70 -81.11 40.11
N SER A 657 36.86 -80.24 41.10
CA SER A 657 36.00 -79.06 41.28
C SER A 657 36.22 -77.94 40.26
N LEU A 658 37.39 -77.89 39.62
CA LEU A 658 37.75 -76.80 38.72
C LEU A 658 37.10 -76.95 37.33
N LYS A 659 37.09 -78.18 36.79
CA LYS A 659 36.51 -78.49 35.46
C LYS A 659 34.99 -78.24 35.36
N ALA A 660 34.27 -78.34 36.47
CA ALA A 660 32.81 -78.09 36.49
C ALA A 660 32.44 -76.60 36.33
N GLY A 661 33.38 -75.67 36.57
CA GLY A 661 33.16 -74.24 36.37
C GLY A 661 33.19 -73.83 34.89
N GLU A 662 34.10 -74.43 34.13
CA GLU A 662 34.40 -74.03 32.73
C GLU A 662 33.25 -74.38 31.76
N GLU A 663 32.56 -75.51 31.95
CA GLU A 663 31.43 -75.91 31.09
C GLU A 663 30.22 -74.96 31.17
N ASN A 664 30.00 -74.29 32.30
CA ASN A 664 28.86 -73.39 32.48
C ASN A 664 29.08 -72.05 31.76
N LEU A 665 30.33 -71.59 31.68
CA LEU A 665 30.67 -70.34 31.00
C LEU A 665 30.48 -70.50 29.48
N ALA A 666 30.95 -71.60 28.91
CA ALA A 666 30.78 -71.94 27.48
C ALA A 666 29.31 -71.99 27.01
N LYS A 667 28.39 -72.46 27.87
CA LYS A 667 26.95 -72.52 27.55
C LYS A 667 26.31 -71.13 27.45
N SER A 668 26.79 -70.16 28.24
CA SER A 668 26.26 -68.78 28.22
C SER A 668 26.68 -68.01 26.95
N GLU A 669 27.90 -68.21 26.47
CA GLU A 669 28.41 -67.55 25.26
C GLU A 669 27.72 -68.03 23.97
N ALA A 670 27.34 -69.32 23.92
CA ALA A 670 26.60 -69.89 22.79
C ALA A 670 25.19 -69.25 22.65
N ALA A 671 24.50 -69.01 23.76
CA ALA A 671 23.17 -68.40 23.75
C ALA A 671 23.18 -66.95 23.21
N LEU A 672 24.21 -66.17 23.56
CA LEU A 672 24.36 -64.78 23.11
C LEU A 672 24.67 -64.65 21.60
N LYS A 673 25.32 -65.65 20.99
CA LYS A 673 25.51 -65.68 19.53
C LYS A 673 24.21 -65.97 18.78
N ALA A 674 23.41 -66.92 19.28
CA ALA A 674 22.15 -67.31 18.64
C ALA A 674 21.11 -66.17 18.57
N GLU A 675 21.04 -65.30 19.58
CA GLU A 675 20.14 -64.13 19.55
C GLU A 675 20.60 -63.05 18.54
N ARG A 676 21.91 -62.81 18.41
CA ARG A 676 22.45 -61.85 17.44
C ARG A 676 22.17 -62.26 15.99
N GLU A 677 22.22 -63.56 15.68
CA GLU A 677 21.87 -64.06 14.35
C GLU A 677 20.39 -63.93 13.99
N LYS A 678 19.48 -63.95 14.99
CA LYS A 678 18.04 -63.71 14.75
C LYS A 678 17.76 -62.26 14.39
N LEU A 679 18.38 -61.31 15.10
CA LEU A 679 18.25 -59.88 14.82
C LEU A 679 18.76 -59.53 13.41
N ALA A 680 19.94 -60.02 13.02
CA ALA A 680 20.49 -59.80 11.68
C ALA A 680 19.58 -60.33 10.55
N LYS A 681 18.89 -61.47 10.77
CA LYS A 681 17.92 -62.02 9.80
C LYS A 681 16.64 -61.19 9.70
N ALA A 682 16.19 -60.58 10.79
CA ALA A 682 15.02 -59.69 10.79
C ALA A 682 15.30 -58.37 10.03
N GLU A 683 16.47 -57.77 10.24
CA GLU A 683 16.88 -56.54 9.53
C GLU A 683 17.03 -56.76 8.02
N ALA A 684 17.58 -57.92 7.60
CA ALA A 684 17.72 -58.26 6.19
C ALA A 684 16.36 -58.43 5.48
N ALA A 685 15.37 -59.02 6.14
CA ALA A 685 14.02 -59.20 5.59
C ALA A 685 13.30 -57.86 5.40
N LEU A 686 13.43 -56.95 6.37
CA LEU A 686 12.76 -55.64 6.34
C LEU A 686 13.32 -54.73 5.23
N LYS A 687 14.62 -54.84 4.93
CA LYS A 687 15.26 -54.11 3.83
C LYS A 687 14.79 -54.61 2.46
N ALA A 688 14.71 -55.93 2.27
CA ALA A 688 14.23 -56.53 1.02
C ALA A 688 12.76 -56.14 0.69
N GLU A 689 11.91 -55.93 1.70
CA GLU A 689 10.52 -55.48 1.49
C GLU A 689 10.40 -53.98 1.13
N GLN A 690 11.40 -53.17 1.49
CA GLN A 690 11.46 -51.75 1.12
C GLN A 690 11.97 -51.57 -0.31
N ASP A 691 13.02 -52.32 -0.69
CA ASP A 691 13.57 -52.28 -2.06
C ASP A 691 12.55 -52.77 -3.12
N ALA A 692 11.66 -53.70 -2.75
CA ALA A 692 10.61 -54.22 -3.63
C ALA A 692 9.46 -53.22 -3.92
N LYS A 693 9.36 -52.09 -3.20
CA LYS A 693 8.27 -51.11 -3.33
C LYS A 693 8.63 -49.84 -4.13
N GLN A 694 9.84 -49.76 -4.69
CA GLN A 694 10.35 -48.54 -5.34
C GLN A 694 10.72 -48.70 -6.84
N ALA A 695 10.32 -49.77 -7.51
CA ALA A 695 10.53 -49.95 -8.96
C ALA A 695 9.27 -49.56 -9.79
N PRO A 696 9.34 -48.57 -10.70
CA PRO A 696 8.19 -48.14 -11.51
C PRO A 696 7.94 -49.02 -12.74
N VAL A 697 6.67 -49.28 -13.05
CA VAL A 697 6.21 -50.11 -14.19
C VAL A 697 5.57 -49.27 -15.28
N SER A 698 6.01 -49.45 -16.53
CA SER A 698 5.42 -48.91 -17.78
C SER A 698 6.12 -49.56 -19.01
N PRO A 699 5.52 -49.60 -20.22
CA PRO A 699 4.76 -50.80 -20.61
C PRO A 699 5.07 -51.36 -22.02
N SER A 700 4.63 -52.59 -22.31
CA SER A 700 4.43 -53.19 -23.65
C SER A 700 4.06 -54.68 -23.50
N ALA A 701 3.49 -55.41 -24.47
CA ALA A 701 2.53 -55.10 -25.54
C ALA A 701 2.11 -56.45 -26.18
N GLN A 702 0.86 -56.58 -26.65
CA GLN A 702 0.37 -57.69 -27.51
C GLN A 702 0.38 -59.10 -26.82
N GLN A 703 -0.46 -60.09 -27.20
CA GLN A 703 -1.20 -60.34 -28.44
C GLN A 703 -2.44 -61.22 -28.14
N ALA A 704 -3.53 -61.11 -28.93
CA ALA A 704 -4.60 -62.12 -28.97
C ALA A 704 -4.26 -63.20 -30.02
N PRO A 705 -4.88 -64.41 -29.99
CA PRO A 705 -6.16 -64.56 -30.70
C PRO A 705 -7.20 -65.55 -30.14
N ALA A 706 -8.46 -65.23 -30.39
CA ALA A 706 -9.60 -66.08 -30.81
C ALA A 706 -9.80 -67.53 -30.29
N ALA A 707 -10.89 -67.65 -29.51
CA ALA A 707 -12.08 -68.48 -29.81
C ALA A 707 -12.21 -69.95 -29.32
N ALA A 708 -13.35 -70.16 -28.66
CA ALA A 708 -14.17 -71.38 -28.60
C ALA A 708 -13.67 -72.59 -27.77
N GLN A 709 -13.99 -72.56 -26.46
CA GLN A 709 -14.70 -73.66 -25.78
C GLN A 709 -15.25 -73.20 -24.42
N ALA A 710 -16.56 -73.37 -24.21
CA ALA A 710 -17.10 -73.67 -22.88
C ALA A 710 -16.90 -75.19 -22.68
N PRO A 711 -16.58 -75.71 -21.48
CA PRO A 711 -17.45 -75.51 -20.30
C PRO A 711 -16.75 -75.46 -18.91
N ALA A 712 -17.57 -75.32 -17.86
CA ALA A 712 -17.39 -75.92 -16.52
C ALA A 712 -16.48 -75.28 -15.44
N ASP A 713 -16.01 -74.03 -15.55
CA ASP A 713 -15.18 -73.39 -14.50
C ASP A 713 -15.91 -72.46 -13.50
N TRP A 714 -17.24 -72.34 -13.57
CA TRP A 714 -18.00 -71.47 -12.65
C TRP A 714 -17.95 -71.92 -11.18
N GLU A 715 -17.68 -73.19 -10.90
CA GLU A 715 -17.46 -73.65 -9.51
C GLU A 715 -16.06 -73.30 -9.00
N ALA A 716 -15.05 -73.34 -9.88
CA ALA A 716 -13.69 -72.89 -9.57
C ALA A 716 -13.66 -71.37 -9.33
N GLU A 717 -14.27 -70.57 -10.21
CA GLU A 717 -14.42 -69.12 -9.99
C GLU A 717 -15.22 -68.82 -8.72
N ARG A 718 -16.32 -69.54 -8.44
CA ARG A 718 -17.11 -69.32 -7.23
C ARG A 718 -16.31 -69.65 -5.96
N ASP A 719 -15.53 -70.73 -5.96
CA ASP A 719 -14.77 -71.13 -4.78
C ASP A 719 -13.49 -70.29 -4.62
N GLN A 720 -12.90 -69.80 -5.70
CA GLN A 720 -11.86 -68.77 -5.67
C GLN A 720 -12.41 -67.42 -5.16
N LEU A 721 -13.62 -66.99 -5.60
CA LEU A 721 -14.30 -65.81 -5.06
C LEU A 721 -14.70 -65.98 -3.58
N LYS A 722 -15.00 -67.20 -3.11
CA LYS A 722 -15.18 -67.48 -1.67
C LYS A 722 -13.86 -67.39 -0.91
N GLU A 723 -12.75 -67.84 -1.49
CA GLU A 723 -11.43 -67.75 -0.87
C GLU A 723 -10.93 -66.30 -0.82
N ASP A 724 -11.17 -65.51 -1.87
CA ASP A 724 -10.93 -64.06 -1.90
C ASP A 724 -11.85 -63.31 -0.93
N ALA A 725 -13.14 -63.67 -0.85
CA ALA A 725 -14.05 -63.12 0.17
C ALA A 725 -13.60 -63.50 1.60
N ALA A 726 -13.10 -64.71 1.82
CA ALA A 726 -12.54 -65.14 3.10
C ALA A 726 -11.23 -64.39 3.43
N ASN A 727 -10.36 -64.16 2.45
CA ASN A 727 -9.15 -63.36 2.62
C ASN A 727 -9.46 -61.88 2.86
N LEU A 728 -10.43 -61.29 2.16
CA LEU A 728 -10.94 -59.95 2.46
C LEU A 728 -11.52 -59.88 3.86
N LYS A 729 -12.30 -60.89 4.29
CA LYS A 729 -12.84 -60.94 5.66
C LYS A 729 -11.75 -61.08 6.73
N ARG A 730 -10.69 -61.88 6.49
CA ARG A 730 -9.50 -61.93 7.36
C ARG A 730 -8.77 -60.58 7.41
N LYS A 731 -8.57 -59.93 6.27
CA LYS A 731 -7.93 -58.59 6.17
C LYS A 731 -8.76 -57.52 6.89
N LEU A 732 -10.08 -57.58 6.78
CA LEU A 732 -11.00 -56.65 7.43
C LEU A 732 -11.00 -56.85 8.95
N VAL A 733 -11.08 -58.09 9.44
CA VAL A 733 -10.93 -58.40 10.88
C VAL A 733 -9.54 -57.99 11.42
N ALA A 734 -8.47 -58.16 10.62
CA ALA A 734 -7.13 -57.69 10.99
C ALA A 734 -7.05 -56.15 11.04
N ALA A 735 -7.75 -55.44 10.16
CA ALA A 735 -7.85 -53.98 10.17
C ALA A 735 -8.69 -53.48 11.35
N GLU A 736 -9.80 -54.14 11.69
CA GLU A 736 -10.60 -53.86 12.89
C GLU A 736 -9.76 -54.05 14.17
N ALA A 737 -9.02 -55.15 14.28
CA ALA A 737 -8.10 -55.39 15.40
C ALA A 737 -6.95 -54.36 15.45
N ALA A 738 -6.46 -53.88 14.30
CA ALA A 738 -5.45 -52.82 14.26
C ALA A 738 -6.03 -51.46 14.73
N LEU A 739 -7.27 -51.13 14.36
CA LEU A 739 -7.97 -49.94 14.80
C LEU A 739 -8.30 -49.98 16.31
N GLU A 740 -8.72 -51.12 16.83
CA GLU A 740 -8.97 -51.31 18.26
C GLU A 740 -7.69 -51.14 19.09
N ASN A 741 -6.56 -51.71 18.63
CA ASN A 741 -5.25 -51.49 19.23
C ASN A 741 -4.83 -50.01 19.16
N ALA A 742 -5.03 -49.33 18.03
CA ALA A 742 -4.73 -47.90 17.87
C ALA A 742 -5.56 -47.03 18.84
N ALA A 743 -6.84 -47.35 19.04
CA ALA A 743 -7.67 -46.71 20.05
C ALA A 743 -7.13 -46.94 21.48
N GLY A 744 -6.69 -48.17 21.79
CA GLY A 744 -6.03 -48.51 23.04
C GLY A 744 -4.73 -47.72 23.29
N TYR A 745 -3.92 -47.50 22.26
CA TYR A 745 -2.74 -46.62 22.36
C TYR A 745 -3.12 -45.16 22.57
N LYS A 746 -4.13 -44.64 21.87
CA LYS A 746 -4.63 -43.26 22.05
C LYS A 746 -5.14 -43.03 23.48
N ALA A 747 -5.83 -44.01 24.08
CA ALA A 747 -6.25 -43.96 25.48
C ALA A 747 -5.06 -43.98 26.47
N LYS A 748 -4.00 -44.76 26.19
CA LYS A 748 -2.77 -44.76 26.99
C LYS A 748 -2.02 -43.43 26.90
N ILE A 749 -1.93 -42.82 25.71
CA ILE A 749 -1.31 -41.51 25.50
C ILE A 749 -2.08 -40.43 26.28
N ALA A 750 -3.41 -40.36 26.15
CA ALA A 750 -4.23 -39.43 26.92
C ALA A 750 -4.06 -39.60 28.45
N ARG A 751 -3.88 -40.83 28.94
CA ARG A 751 -3.60 -41.12 30.36
C ARG A 751 -2.20 -40.67 30.79
N LEU A 752 -1.18 -40.82 29.93
CA LEU A 752 0.17 -40.33 30.19
C LEU A 752 0.24 -38.79 30.15
N GLU A 753 -0.47 -38.14 29.22
CA GLU A 753 -0.61 -36.68 29.18
C GLU A 753 -1.30 -36.13 30.43
N ALA A 754 -2.35 -36.80 30.93
CA ALA A 754 -2.98 -36.45 32.19
C ALA A 754 -2.02 -36.62 33.38
N GLN A 755 -1.22 -37.69 33.42
CA GLN A 755 -0.20 -37.91 34.46
C GLN A 755 0.95 -36.89 34.40
N LEU A 756 1.32 -36.41 33.22
CA LEU A 756 2.35 -35.36 33.04
C LEU A 756 1.81 -33.97 33.40
N LYS A 757 0.54 -33.67 33.08
CA LYS A 757 -0.12 -32.41 33.50
C LYS A 757 -0.36 -32.35 35.01
N GLY A 758 -0.54 -33.49 35.69
CA GLY A 758 -0.67 -33.56 37.16
C GLY A 758 0.64 -33.54 37.96
N LYS A 759 1.79 -33.31 37.31
CA LYS A 759 3.14 -33.27 37.94
C LYS A 759 3.92 -31.97 37.67
N ARG A 760 3.21 -30.88 37.36
CA ARG A 760 3.77 -29.52 37.29
C ARG A 760 3.18 -28.66 38.39
#